data_AF-A0A970MXP4-F1
#
_entry.id   AF-A0A970MXP4-F1
#
_cell.length_a   1.000
_cell.length_b   1.000
_cell.length_c   1.000
_cell.angle_alpha   90.00
_cell.angle_beta   90.00
_cell.angle_gamma   90.00
#
_symmetry.space_group_name_H-M   'P 1'
#
loop_
_entity.id
_entity.type
_entity.pdbx_description
1 polymer ?
#
loop_
_entity_poly.entity_id
_entity_poly.type
_entity_poly.pdbx_seq_one_letter_code
_entity_poly.pdbx_strand_id
1 'polypeptide(L)'
;MCRSVFLRTLAVVAISILICAAQANAALVKVDLLGGLGEFEFSADTQWQMIAADGWPYGVKAATPQDSVAASWYRLTSLGVIPEQHTIFSIAPKTGISSSASQYMALKGTQGSIWLRKAVYVANDKPSELHAGDKLVYKIDRIYMPACKLPAGTTVQYKMGVNYHHTTTPVQTRVSVDLPIKTKPYSMELNLDVPQDAEVITLNVELTVKGNPGAAVPGIYIDGARLYRKNPNGVTFQMEQVPVLKNNRSINTHFLFANAKKNDTYAIAQDYDSVILQCEADYWWALRLKYYNPKMRVALYALTGAVSDYRTVDMVDPFYTNSPLSLLQVATTHPEWLYPRPAGFVPPSDSRPARLRDVPYLFEPGYNQHYYVDIANPQYQKVWESIIIDKIKRFRLDMVFADAVERLKPDVARPMERTSAEVQSFIHAVSPGLRKVKIENMVNCAVGDLLVAPYNTYFDPRWKANAQAAQVEGYRSNTAETTPDAFFQEWAFWRHWPVNGVDMNQYDLGYWNATLDNMDAIALWNKSMSAANKKKMYAQCHGVDRFDDPAFGPDGWIHFALCSFLLAQNEYTQVGFSRVGIVGDKTEVDLTGTARLGKAAGNRVFVERDGSLQTRAYSNGLVVVNGHPTQSRNYRCAKKIIDEDGAALRLGTSIVLPPRTGKMFFYK
;
A
#
# COMPACT_ATOMS: atom_id res chain seq x y z
N MET A 1 -51.57 -19.22 -16.32
CA MET A 1 -51.08 -17.82 -16.23
C MET A 1 -50.65 -17.40 -14.82
N CYS A 2 -51.44 -17.62 -13.75
CA CYS A 2 -51.12 -17.13 -12.40
C CYS A 2 -49.77 -17.57 -11.80
N ARG A 3 -49.30 -18.82 -12.05
CA ARG A 3 -47.99 -19.29 -11.55
C ARG A 3 -46.79 -18.55 -12.18
N SER A 4 -46.89 -18.15 -13.44
CA SER A 4 -45.81 -17.46 -14.16
C SER A 4 -45.66 -16.01 -13.68
N VAL A 5 -46.77 -15.33 -13.40
CA VAL A 5 -46.77 -13.98 -12.85
C VAL A 5 -46.22 -13.99 -11.41
N PHE A 6 -46.64 -14.95 -10.58
CA PHE A 6 -46.15 -15.09 -9.21
C PHE A 6 -44.63 -15.31 -9.15
N LEU A 7 -44.08 -16.21 -9.97
CA LEU A 7 -42.62 -16.47 -10.02
C LEU A 7 -41.82 -15.26 -10.52
N ARG A 8 -42.34 -14.49 -11.48
CA ARG A 8 -41.70 -13.26 -11.95
C ARG A 8 -41.71 -12.17 -10.89
N THR A 9 -42.82 -11.99 -10.18
CA THR A 9 -42.91 -11.03 -9.06
C THR A 9 -41.98 -11.42 -7.93
N LEU A 10 -41.89 -12.71 -7.58
CA LEU A 10 -40.99 -13.19 -6.53
C LEU A 10 -39.52 -13.02 -6.92
N ALA A 11 -39.17 -13.25 -8.20
CA ALA A 11 -37.83 -12.98 -8.72
C ALA A 11 -37.50 -11.49 -8.70
N VAL A 12 -38.42 -10.61 -9.10
CA VAL A 12 -38.23 -9.15 -9.05
C VAL A 12 -38.08 -8.65 -7.61
N VAL A 13 -38.87 -9.18 -6.67
CA VAL A 13 -38.77 -8.84 -5.24
C VAL A 13 -37.47 -9.36 -4.65
N ALA A 14 -37.07 -10.61 -4.94
CA ALA A 14 -35.80 -11.17 -4.49
C ALA A 14 -34.59 -10.42 -5.07
N ILE A 15 -34.64 -10.04 -6.35
CA ILE A 15 -33.63 -9.20 -7.00
C ILE A 15 -33.62 -7.80 -6.38
N SER A 16 -34.77 -7.20 -6.10
CA SER A 16 -34.85 -5.88 -5.45
C SER A 16 -34.32 -5.92 -4.02
N ILE A 17 -34.60 -6.99 -3.26
CA ILE A 17 -34.05 -7.22 -1.92
C ILE A 17 -32.53 -7.48 -2.01
N LEU A 18 -32.05 -8.24 -2.99
CA LEU A 18 -30.61 -8.44 -3.24
C LEU A 18 -29.90 -7.16 -3.69
N ILE A 19 -30.55 -6.31 -4.50
CA ILE A 19 -30.00 -5.02 -4.94
C ILE A 19 -29.99 -4.02 -3.77
N CYS A 20 -31.05 -3.96 -2.96
CA CYS A 20 -31.10 -3.14 -1.74
C CYS A 20 -30.14 -3.67 -0.66
N ALA A 21 -29.97 -4.98 -0.51
CA ALA A 21 -29.02 -5.58 0.42
C ALA A 21 -27.56 -5.52 -0.06
N ALA A 22 -27.32 -5.38 -1.37
CA ALA A 22 -25.99 -5.15 -1.92
C ALA A 22 -25.53 -3.68 -1.81
N GLN A 23 -26.47 -2.73 -1.60
CA GLN A 23 -26.20 -1.33 -1.25
C GLN A 23 -26.23 -1.05 0.26
N ALA A 24 -26.77 -1.95 1.07
CA ALA A 24 -26.70 -1.91 2.54
C ALA A 24 -25.41 -2.61 3.01
N ASN A 25 -24.41 -1.92 3.54
CA ASN A 25 -24.31 -1.61 4.97
C ASN A 25 -23.10 -0.69 5.22
N ALA A 26 -23.00 0.41 4.47
CA ALA A 26 -22.04 1.45 4.84
C ALA A 26 -22.56 2.16 6.11
N ALA A 27 -21.95 1.88 7.25
CA ALA A 27 -22.33 2.45 8.54
C ALA A 27 -21.55 3.72 8.81
N LEU A 28 -22.20 4.71 9.43
CA LEU A 28 -21.47 5.82 10.04
C LEU A 28 -20.88 5.33 11.37
N VAL A 29 -19.56 5.28 11.44
CA VAL A 29 -18.80 4.91 12.64
C VAL A 29 -18.05 6.13 13.17
N LYS A 30 -17.76 6.16 14.46
CA LYS A 30 -16.91 7.22 15.03
C LYS A 30 -15.52 7.11 14.42
N VAL A 31 -14.91 8.24 14.06
CA VAL A 31 -13.51 8.29 13.64
C VAL A 31 -12.65 7.78 14.77
N ASP A 32 -12.08 6.59 14.57
CA ASP A 32 -11.13 5.97 15.49
C ASP A 32 -9.73 6.10 14.89
N LEU A 33 -8.93 6.97 15.50
CA LEU A 33 -7.56 7.24 15.08
C LEU A 33 -6.61 6.06 15.36
N LEU A 34 -7.11 5.00 16.02
CA LEU A 34 -6.43 3.72 16.21
C LEU A 34 -6.95 2.61 15.27
N GLY A 35 -7.81 2.91 14.30
CA GLY A 35 -8.17 1.98 13.23
C GLY A 35 -9.09 0.80 13.62
N GLY A 36 -9.79 0.84 14.75
CA GLY A 36 -10.79 -0.17 15.11
C GLY A 36 -10.22 -1.49 15.67
N LEU A 37 -11.10 -2.49 15.92
CA LEU A 37 -10.76 -3.78 16.59
C LEU A 37 -9.68 -4.59 15.83
N GLY A 38 -9.46 -4.29 14.53
CA GLY A 38 -8.53 -5.04 13.68
C GLY A 38 -7.04 -4.74 13.93
N GLU A 39 -6.68 -3.51 14.32
CA GLU A 39 -5.31 -3.20 14.77
C GLU A 39 -5.04 -3.78 16.17
N PHE A 40 -6.10 -4.18 16.90
CA PHE A 40 -6.01 -4.82 18.21
C PHE A 40 -5.50 -6.27 18.18
N GLU A 41 -5.42 -6.90 17.00
CA GLU A 41 -5.22 -8.36 16.89
C GLU A 41 -4.01 -8.81 16.03
N PHE A 42 -3.20 -7.95 15.35
CA PHE A 42 -2.24 -8.48 14.35
C PHE A 42 -0.95 -7.71 13.99
N SER A 43 0.23 -8.33 14.23
CA SER A 43 1.66 -7.94 13.93
C SER A 43 2.57 -7.37 15.08
N ALA A 44 3.24 -8.25 15.86
CA ALA A 44 4.14 -7.88 16.97
C ALA A 44 5.66 -7.83 16.62
N ASP A 45 6.05 -7.93 15.34
CA ASP A 45 7.44 -8.30 15.02
C ASP A 45 8.41 -7.15 14.67
N THR A 46 7.96 -5.90 14.45
CA THR A 46 8.81 -4.98 13.63
C THR A 46 9.12 -3.61 14.23
N GLN A 47 8.50 -3.21 15.36
CA GLN A 47 8.64 -1.83 15.87
C GLN A 47 9.72 -1.62 16.95
N TRP A 48 10.62 -2.58 17.13
CA TRP A 48 11.64 -2.54 18.20
C TRP A 48 12.78 -1.53 17.98
N GLN A 49 12.87 -0.86 16.83
CA GLN A 49 14.06 -0.02 16.50
C GLN A 49 13.87 1.51 16.60
N MET A 50 12.67 2.06 16.79
CA MET A 50 12.52 3.54 16.84
C MET A 50 12.78 4.18 18.22
N ILE A 51 13.08 3.40 19.26
CA ILE A 51 13.44 3.90 20.60
C ILE A 51 14.86 3.45 20.98
N ALA A 52 15.75 3.34 19.99
CA ALA A 52 17.19 3.22 20.23
C ALA A 52 17.90 4.58 20.30
N ALA A 53 17.15 5.70 20.19
CA ALA A 53 17.74 7.03 20.28
C ALA A 53 18.25 7.39 21.69
N ASP A 54 17.79 6.69 22.74
CA ASP A 54 18.26 6.88 24.11
C ASP A 54 18.71 5.53 24.74
N GLY A 55 19.83 5.00 24.27
CA GLY A 55 20.76 4.17 25.06
C GLY A 55 20.24 2.86 25.69
N TRP A 56 19.84 1.87 24.88
CA TRP A 56 19.64 0.49 25.36
C TRP A 56 20.76 -0.46 24.90
N PRO A 57 21.59 -1.02 25.81
CA PRO A 57 22.82 -1.76 25.45
C PRO A 57 22.67 -3.30 25.32
N TYR A 58 21.46 -3.85 25.24
CA TYR A 58 21.27 -5.31 25.21
C TYR A 58 20.41 -5.77 24.02
N GLY A 59 20.94 -6.74 23.27
CA GLY A 59 20.41 -7.25 22.01
C GLY A 59 18.95 -7.69 22.06
N VAL A 60 18.24 -7.39 20.98
CA VAL A 60 16.80 -7.62 20.84
C VAL A 60 16.54 -9.09 20.46
N LYS A 61 15.71 -9.77 21.24
CA LYS A 61 15.11 -11.05 20.84
C LYS A 61 13.77 -10.74 20.15
N ALA A 62 13.60 -11.21 18.90
CA ALA A 62 12.35 -11.03 18.16
C ALA A 62 11.16 -11.60 18.95
N ALA A 63 10.02 -10.91 18.94
CA ALA A 63 8.79 -11.43 19.51
C ALA A 63 8.45 -12.76 18.84
N THR A 64 8.01 -13.75 19.61
CA THR A 64 7.47 -14.99 19.07
C THR A 64 5.97 -14.83 18.85
N PRO A 65 5.32 -15.65 17.99
CA PRO A 65 3.87 -15.69 17.87
C PRO A 65 3.12 -15.90 19.20
N GLN A 66 3.80 -16.40 20.23
CA GLN A 66 3.28 -16.58 21.59
C GLN A 66 3.33 -15.30 22.46
N ASP A 67 4.14 -14.30 22.10
CA ASP A 67 4.32 -13.04 22.83
C ASP A 67 3.32 -11.96 22.41
N SER A 68 2.11 -12.36 22.04
CA SER A 68 1.19 -11.57 21.22
C SER A 68 0.65 -10.33 21.97
N VAL A 69 0.66 -9.15 21.39
CA VAL A 69 -0.04 -7.94 21.91
C VAL A 69 -0.73 -7.32 20.70
N ALA A 70 -1.70 -6.43 20.89
CA ALA A 70 -2.20 -5.63 19.78
C ALA A 70 -1.00 -4.98 19.09
N ALA A 71 -0.81 -5.40 17.87
CA ALA A 71 0.24 -4.94 17.03
C ALA A 71 0.15 -3.46 16.78
N SER A 72 1.32 -2.81 16.82
CA SER A 72 1.52 -1.35 16.86
C SER A 72 1.55 -0.70 18.25
N TRP A 73 1.33 -1.45 19.34
CA TRP A 73 1.64 -0.97 20.69
C TRP A 73 3.08 -1.37 21.10
N TYR A 74 3.88 -0.37 21.46
CA TYR A 74 5.21 -0.50 22.05
C TYR A 74 5.14 -1.04 23.47
N ARG A 75 6.08 -1.93 23.81
CA ARG A 75 6.29 -2.43 25.18
C ARG A 75 7.45 -1.67 25.79
N LEU A 76 7.25 -1.12 26.97
CA LEU A 76 8.30 -0.45 27.70
C LEU A 76 8.38 -1.02 29.10
N THR A 77 9.57 -0.99 29.68
CA THR A 77 9.81 -1.40 31.07
C THR A 77 10.67 -0.35 31.77
N SER A 78 10.52 -0.23 33.09
CA SER A 78 11.35 0.68 33.87
C SER A 78 12.75 0.10 34.05
N LEU A 79 13.72 0.96 34.39
CA LEU A 79 15.05 0.51 34.80
C LEU A 79 14.94 -0.57 35.89
N GLY A 80 15.70 -1.65 35.73
CA GLY A 80 15.70 -2.82 36.63
C GLY A 80 14.68 -3.92 36.29
N VAL A 81 13.76 -3.70 35.34
CA VAL A 81 12.86 -4.74 34.85
C VAL A 81 13.43 -5.38 33.58
N ILE A 82 14.03 -6.57 33.73
CA ILE A 82 14.49 -7.42 32.63
C ILE A 82 13.28 -8.01 31.87
N PRO A 83 13.00 -7.60 30.61
CA PRO A 83 11.79 -7.98 29.91
C PRO A 83 11.55 -9.50 29.85
N GLU A 84 12.57 -10.28 29.50
CA GLU A 84 12.47 -11.73 29.26
C GLU A 84 12.21 -12.54 30.54
N GLN A 85 12.56 -11.97 31.70
CA GLN A 85 12.48 -12.67 32.99
C GLN A 85 11.25 -12.24 33.77
N HIS A 86 10.88 -10.97 33.64
CA HIS A 86 9.94 -10.33 34.55
C HIS A 86 8.65 -9.89 33.89
N THR A 87 8.55 -9.85 32.56
CA THR A 87 7.35 -9.33 31.90
C THR A 87 6.60 -10.41 31.16
N ILE A 88 5.28 -10.26 31.12
CA ILE A 88 4.40 -11.07 30.27
C ILE A 88 3.62 -10.09 29.42
N PHE A 89 3.62 -10.32 28.12
CA PHE A 89 2.86 -9.59 27.12
C PHE A 89 2.26 -10.63 26.17
N SER A 90 0.94 -10.85 26.23
CA SER A 90 0.28 -11.93 25.48
C SER A 90 -1.15 -11.59 25.03
N ILE A 91 -1.61 -12.21 23.93
CA ILE A 91 -3.01 -12.16 23.50
C ILE A 91 -3.67 -13.35 24.17
N ALA A 92 -4.58 -13.03 25.06
CA ALA A 92 -5.40 -14.01 25.74
C ALA A 92 -6.67 -14.25 24.90
N PRO A 93 -6.86 -15.46 24.33
CA PRO A 93 -8.04 -15.77 23.55
C PRO A 93 -9.27 -15.89 24.47
N LYS A 94 -10.45 -15.49 23.95
CA LYS A 94 -11.76 -15.62 24.62
C LYS A 94 -11.91 -14.82 25.92
N THR A 95 -10.99 -13.93 26.25
CA THR A 95 -11.03 -13.06 27.44
C THR A 95 -11.48 -11.63 27.12
N GLY A 96 -11.63 -11.29 25.84
CA GLY A 96 -12.10 -9.99 25.34
C GLY A 96 -13.62 -9.82 25.25
N ILE A 97 -14.06 -8.76 24.57
CA ILE A 97 -15.44 -8.38 24.30
C ILE A 97 -16.07 -9.43 23.40
N SER A 98 -17.27 -9.90 23.76
CA SER A 98 -17.97 -10.93 22.96
C SER A 98 -17.15 -12.21 22.72
N SER A 99 -16.26 -12.56 23.66
CA SER A 99 -15.32 -13.70 23.56
C SER A 99 -14.25 -13.53 22.46
N SER A 100 -13.93 -12.30 22.06
CA SER A 100 -12.72 -11.98 21.30
C SER A 100 -11.46 -12.23 22.13
N ALA A 101 -10.30 -12.01 21.52
CA ALA A 101 -9.06 -11.98 22.26
C ALA A 101 -8.86 -10.63 22.96
N SER A 102 -8.12 -10.61 24.07
CA SER A 102 -7.70 -9.37 24.75
C SER A 102 -6.19 -9.36 24.93
N GLN A 103 -5.60 -8.17 25.02
CA GLN A 103 -4.21 -8.03 25.44
C GLN A 103 -4.08 -8.30 26.94
N TYR A 104 -3.01 -8.95 27.33
CA TYR A 104 -2.62 -9.16 28.71
C TYR A 104 -1.20 -8.66 28.92
N MET A 105 -1.01 -7.79 29.91
CA MET A 105 0.33 -7.42 30.37
C MET A 105 0.47 -7.70 31.87
N ALA A 106 1.60 -8.23 32.30
CA ALA A 106 1.88 -8.54 33.70
C ALA A 106 3.35 -8.41 34.06
N LEU A 107 3.59 -8.21 35.36
CA LEU A 107 4.93 -8.19 35.95
C LEU A 107 5.09 -9.36 36.92
N LYS A 108 6.20 -10.08 36.86
CA LYS A 108 6.52 -11.27 37.65
C LYS A 108 7.81 -11.05 38.43
N GLY A 109 7.78 -11.39 39.73
CA GLY A 109 8.99 -11.58 40.53
C GLY A 109 9.82 -10.33 40.80
N THR A 110 9.37 -9.14 40.39
CA THR A 110 10.10 -7.89 40.58
C THR A 110 9.15 -6.70 40.76
N GLN A 111 9.68 -5.61 41.30
CA GLN A 111 9.04 -4.30 41.29
C GLN A 111 9.45 -3.50 40.07
N GLY A 112 8.64 -2.52 39.70
CA GLY A 112 8.90 -1.66 38.55
C GLY A 112 7.63 -1.31 37.82
N SER A 113 7.78 -0.76 36.63
CA SER A 113 6.65 -0.41 35.77
C SER A 113 6.83 -0.99 34.38
N ILE A 114 5.70 -1.34 33.76
CA ILE A 114 5.61 -1.73 32.36
C ILE A 114 4.51 -0.92 31.68
N TRP A 115 4.69 -0.66 30.39
CA TRP A 115 3.74 0.10 29.59
C TRP A 115 3.41 -0.61 28.29
N LEU A 116 2.14 -0.51 27.92
CA LEU A 116 1.69 -0.59 26.54
C LEU A 116 1.51 0.83 26.02
N ARG A 117 2.22 1.18 24.95
CA ARG A 117 2.29 2.54 24.42
C ARG A 117 1.96 2.59 22.93
N LYS A 118 1.22 3.59 22.45
CA LYS A 118 1.00 3.84 21.02
C LYS A 118 1.20 5.31 20.71
N ALA A 119 2.04 5.60 19.72
CA ALA A 119 2.21 6.95 19.21
C ALA A 119 1.23 7.23 18.05
N VAL A 120 0.66 8.43 18.05
CA VAL A 120 -0.16 8.98 16.97
C VAL A 120 0.42 10.35 16.65
N TYR A 121 0.82 10.56 15.39
CA TYR A 121 1.36 11.82 14.93
C TYR A 121 0.24 12.84 14.74
N VAL A 122 0.52 14.09 15.08
CA VAL A 122 -0.35 15.23 14.81
C VAL A 122 0.05 15.75 13.42
N ALA A 123 -0.83 15.58 12.45
CA ALA A 123 -0.65 16.04 11.08
C ALA A 123 -1.50 17.28 10.83
N ASN A 124 -0.90 18.32 10.27
CA ASN A 124 -1.60 19.59 10.07
C ASN A 124 -2.33 19.67 8.71
N ASP A 125 -2.16 18.68 7.83
CA ASP A 125 -2.53 18.75 6.41
C ASP A 125 -3.59 17.73 5.97
N LYS A 126 -3.86 16.68 6.76
CA LYS A 126 -4.76 15.57 6.35
C LYS A 126 -6.06 15.49 7.15
N PRO A 127 -7.24 15.62 6.51
CA PRO A 127 -8.53 15.73 7.21
C PRO A 127 -8.92 14.57 8.14
N SER A 128 -8.54 13.32 7.82
CA SER A 128 -8.86 12.16 8.66
C SER A 128 -7.83 11.90 9.78
N GLU A 129 -6.78 12.70 9.84
CA GLU A 129 -5.72 12.55 10.84
C GLU A 129 -5.97 13.42 12.07
N LEU A 130 -5.06 13.31 13.04
CA LEU A 130 -5.09 14.06 14.28
C LEU A 130 -4.51 15.46 14.04
N HIS A 131 -5.20 16.51 14.48
CA HIS A 131 -4.73 17.89 14.39
C HIS A 131 -4.55 18.53 15.77
N ALA A 132 -3.69 19.54 15.81
CA ALA A 132 -3.54 20.41 16.96
C ALA A 132 -4.88 21.11 17.28
N GLY A 133 -5.26 21.18 18.55
CA GLY A 133 -6.56 21.72 18.99
C GLY A 133 -7.74 20.75 18.89
N ASP A 134 -7.55 19.53 18.36
CA ASP A 134 -8.61 18.53 18.37
C ASP A 134 -9.03 18.15 19.79
N LYS A 135 -10.29 17.79 19.94
CA LYS A 135 -10.82 17.20 21.16
C LYS A 135 -10.97 15.70 20.98
N LEU A 136 -10.38 14.92 21.89
CA LEU A 136 -10.32 13.47 21.78
C LEU A 136 -10.99 12.79 22.98
N VAL A 137 -11.39 11.53 22.76
CA VAL A 137 -11.74 10.59 23.81
C VAL A 137 -10.88 9.36 23.63
N TYR A 138 -9.92 9.17 24.54
CA TYR A 138 -9.22 7.91 24.67
C TYR A 138 -10.10 6.98 25.52
N LYS A 139 -10.55 5.87 24.94
CA LYS A 139 -11.44 4.90 25.60
C LYS A 139 -10.78 3.53 25.62
N ILE A 140 -11.00 2.78 26.70
CA ILE A 140 -10.78 1.33 26.76
C ILE A 140 -12.13 0.70 27.08
N ASP A 141 -12.68 -0.06 26.14
CA ASP A 141 -14.00 -0.67 26.27
C ASP A 141 -14.03 -1.78 27.33
N ARG A 142 -12.93 -2.51 27.51
CA ARG A 142 -12.86 -3.61 28.47
C ARG A 142 -11.48 -3.69 29.14
N ILE A 143 -11.45 -3.51 30.44
CA ILE A 143 -10.25 -3.62 31.26
C ILE A 143 -10.56 -4.32 32.59
N TYR A 144 -9.66 -5.20 33.06
CA TYR A 144 -9.75 -5.83 34.39
C TYR A 144 -8.45 -6.52 34.80
N MET A 145 -8.28 -6.70 36.10
CA MET A 145 -7.18 -7.46 36.69
C MET A 145 -7.69 -8.84 37.14
N PRO A 146 -7.09 -9.96 36.73
CA PRO A 146 -7.45 -11.26 37.31
C PRO A 146 -7.18 -11.26 38.80
N ALA A 147 -7.96 -12.04 39.56
CA ALA A 147 -7.75 -12.16 41.01
C ALA A 147 -6.29 -12.58 41.30
N CYS A 148 -5.54 -11.73 42.01
CA CYS A 148 -4.15 -11.95 42.34
C CYS A 148 -3.94 -11.69 43.83
N LYS A 149 -3.39 -12.66 44.54
CA LYS A 149 -3.06 -12.51 45.97
C LYS A 149 -1.69 -11.84 46.08
N LEU A 150 -1.68 -10.57 46.46
CA LEU A 150 -0.45 -9.82 46.65
C LEU A 150 0.14 -10.08 48.05
N PRO A 151 1.47 -10.25 48.19
CA PRO A 151 2.13 -10.28 49.49
C PRO A 151 1.92 -8.99 50.28
N ALA A 152 2.06 -9.06 51.60
CA ALA A 152 2.03 -7.89 52.46
C ALA A 152 3.13 -6.89 52.05
N GLY A 153 2.79 -5.60 51.98
CA GLY A 153 3.70 -4.54 51.55
C GLY A 153 3.84 -4.39 50.02
N THR A 154 3.19 -5.25 49.23
CA THR A 154 3.15 -5.11 47.77
C THR A 154 1.92 -4.34 47.33
N THR A 155 2.13 -3.32 46.51
CA THR A 155 1.05 -2.52 45.92
C THR A 155 1.14 -2.54 44.41
N VAL A 156 -0.02 -2.49 43.77
CA VAL A 156 -0.15 -2.44 42.31
C VAL A 156 -0.95 -1.20 41.96
N GLN A 157 -0.52 -0.48 40.94
CA GLN A 157 -1.21 0.67 40.39
C GLN A 157 -1.31 0.51 38.87
N TYR A 158 -2.46 0.86 38.33
CA TYR A 158 -2.68 0.89 36.89
C TYR A 158 -3.04 2.31 36.48
N LYS A 159 -2.48 2.78 35.36
CA LYS A 159 -2.83 4.09 34.81
C LYS A 159 -3.16 3.99 33.34
N MET A 160 -4.14 4.77 32.92
CA MET A 160 -4.40 5.08 31.52
C MET A 160 -4.01 6.53 31.31
N GLY A 161 -3.28 6.85 30.25
CA GLY A 161 -2.86 8.24 30.04
C GLY A 161 -2.36 8.55 28.64
N VAL A 162 -2.16 9.84 28.42
CA VAL A 162 -1.64 10.41 27.18
C VAL A 162 -0.48 11.34 27.53
N ASN A 163 0.63 11.19 26.81
CA ASN A 163 1.75 12.12 26.85
C ASN A 163 1.76 12.92 25.55
N TYR A 164 1.98 14.22 25.65
CA TYR A 164 2.15 15.11 24.52
C TYR A 164 3.64 15.41 24.33
N HIS A 165 4.11 15.26 23.09
CA HIS A 165 5.44 15.67 22.66
C HIS A 165 5.27 16.98 21.89
N HIS A 166 5.95 18.03 22.36
CA HIS A 166 5.80 19.39 21.86
C HIS A 166 6.97 19.76 20.94
N THR A 167 6.68 20.54 19.90
CA THR A 167 7.70 21.02 18.94
C THR A 167 8.68 22.01 19.58
N THR A 168 8.21 22.80 20.55
CA THR A 168 8.96 23.93 21.12
C THR A 168 9.55 23.66 22.50
N THR A 169 9.18 22.55 23.13
CA THR A 169 9.52 22.28 24.53
C THR A 169 9.85 20.79 24.74
N PRO A 170 11.00 20.46 25.34
CA PRO A 170 11.34 19.07 25.68
C PRO A 170 10.50 18.51 26.84
N VAL A 171 9.67 19.34 27.46
CA VAL A 171 8.80 18.94 28.58
C VAL A 171 7.59 18.19 28.02
N GLN A 172 7.51 16.89 28.33
CA GLN A 172 6.32 16.10 28.06
C GLN A 172 5.20 16.49 29.02
N THR A 173 4.09 16.98 28.50
CA THR A 173 2.88 17.15 29.30
C THR A 173 2.15 15.81 29.39
N ARG A 174 1.79 15.37 30.60
CA ARG A 174 1.12 14.08 30.83
C ARG A 174 -0.26 14.28 31.44
N VAL A 175 -1.27 13.67 30.82
CA VAL A 175 -2.61 13.53 31.37
C VAL A 175 -2.84 12.06 31.65
N SER A 176 -3.14 11.69 32.90
CA SER A 176 -3.40 10.28 33.24
C SER A 176 -4.42 10.14 34.35
N VAL A 177 -5.12 9.01 34.35
CA VAL A 177 -6.09 8.60 35.36
C VAL A 177 -5.69 7.26 35.95
N ASP A 178 -5.87 7.14 37.26
CA ASP A 178 -5.74 5.86 37.94
C ASP A 178 -6.90 4.94 37.57
N LEU A 179 -6.58 3.72 37.19
CA LEU A 179 -7.54 2.69 36.83
C LEU A 179 -7.91 1.89 38.09
N PRO A 180 -9.21 1.79 38.43
CA PRO A 180 -9.64 0.98 39.58
C PRO A 180 -9.23 -0.49 39.43
N ILE A 181 -8.72 -1.08 40.51
CA ILE A 181 -8.46 -2.52 40.55
C ILE A 181 -9.79 -3.25 40.68
N LYS A 182 -10.25 -3.86 39.58
CA LYS A 182 -11.48 -4.65 39.54
C LYS A 182 -11.21 -5.99 38.89
N THR A 183 -11.78 -7.05 39.48
CA THR A 183 -11.73 -8.41 38.94
C THR A 183 -12.78 -8.68 37.87
N LYS A 184 -13.81 -7.83 37.80
CA LYS A 184 -14.80 -7.85 36.74
C LYS A 184 -14.44 -6.83 35.65
N PRO A 185 -14.66 -7.17 34.36
CA PRO A 185 -14.48 -6.24 33.25
C PRO A 185 -15.27 -4.95 33.40
N TYR A 186 -14.65 -3.82 33.07
CA TYR A 186 -15.29 -2.50 33.03
C TYR A 186 -14.69 -1.64 31.90
N SER A 187 -15.30 -0.50 31.60
CA SER A 187 -14.80 0.46 30.61
C SER A 187 -14.26 1.72 31.28
N MET A 188 -13.28 2.39 30.64
CA MET A 188 -12.72 3.66 31.09
C MET A 188 -12.60 4.63 29.91
N GLU A 189 -12.81 5.92 30.17
CA GLU A 189 -12.66 6.98 29.18
C GLU A 189 -11.86 8.15 29.76
N LEU A 190 -11.04 8.78 28.92
CA LEU A 190 -10.26 9.97 29.21
C LEU A 190 -10.54 10.99 28.10
N ASN A 191 -11.10 12.14 28.49
CA ASN A 191 -11.29 13.27 27.58
C ASN A 191 -10.02 14.10 27.53
N LEU A 192 -9.66 14.55 26.33
CA LEU A 192 -8.38 15.17 26.04
C LEU A 192 -8.59 16.35 25.09
N ASP A 193 -7.82 17.40 25.30
CA ASP A 193 -7.64 18.49 24.34
C ASP A 193 -6.19 18.43 23.84
N VAL A 194 -6.00 18.40 22.52
CA VAL A 194 -4.68 18.33 21.90
C VAL A 194 -4.05 19.72 21.92
N PRO A 195 -2.89 19.91 22.57
CA PRO A 195 -2.20 21.19 22.58
C PRO A 195 -1.91 21.73 21.18
N GLN A 196 -1.86 23.05 21.05
CA GLN A 196 -1.63 23.72 19.75
C GLN A 196 -0.23 23.45 19.18
N ASP A 197 0.73 23.10 20.03
CA ASP A 197 2.14 22.87 19.73
C ASP A 197 2.54 21.38 19.77
N ALA A 198 1.55 20.48 19.92
CA ALA A 198 1.78 19.04 19.95
C ALA A 198 2.13 18.51 18.56
N GLU A 199 3.19 17.71 18.47
CA GLU A 199 3.62 17.01 17.25
C GLU A 199 3.25 15.53 17.28
N VAL A 200 3.33 14.93 18.47
CA VAL A 200 3.03 13.52 18.68
C VAL A 200 2.27 13.38 19.99
N ILE A 201 1.20 12.58 19.98
CA ILE A 201 0.56 12.11 21.20
C ILE A 201 0.88 10.64 21.41
N THR A 202 1.12 10.29 22.65
CA THR A 202 1.51 8.94 23.04
C THR A 202 0.49 8.41 24.05
N LEU A 203 -0.36 7.48 23.61
CA LEU A 203 -1.33 6.78 24.46
C LEU A 203 -0.61 5.70 25.26
N ASN A 204 -0.99 5.53 26.53
CA ASN A 204 -0.36 4.56 27.42
C ASN A 204 -1.38 3.84 28.29
N VAL A 205 -1.13 2.56 28.54
CA VAL A 205 -1.61 1.84 29.71
C VAL A 205 -0.38 1.38 30.50
N GLU A 206 -0.31 1.75 31.77
CA GLU A 206 0.80 1.49 32.69
C GLU A 206 0.37 0.52 33.78
N LEU A 207 1.25 -0.41 34.12
CA LEU A 207 1.19 -1.24 35.32
C LEU A 207 2.45 -0.96 36.13
N THR A 208 2.27 -0.51 37.38
CA THR A 208 3.34 -0.29 38.36
C THR A 208 3.17 -1.24 39.53
N VAL A 209 4.22 -1.96 39.90
CA VAL A 209 4.30 -2.76 41.13
C VAL A 209 5.35 -2.14 42.04
N LYS A 210 5.00 -1.92 43.31
CA LYS A 210 5.94 -1.51 44.36
C LYS A 210 5.97 -2.57 45.46
N GLY A 211 7.13 -2.80 46.04
CA GLY A 211 7.34 -3.88 47.01
C GLY A 211 7.66 -5.21 46.32
N ASN A 212 7.91 -6.27 47.11
CA ASN A 212 8.30 -7.57 46.57
C ASN A 212 7.06 -8.42 46.22
N PRO A 213 6.70 -8.62 44.94
CA PRO A 213 5.54 -9.43 44.59
C PRO A 213 5.74 -10.93 44.86
N GLY A 214 6.96 -11.38 45.15
CA GLY A 214 7.27 -12.80 45.34
C GLY A 214 6.85 -13.62 44.12
N ALA A 215 6.05 -14.66 44.34
CA ALA A 215 5.50 -15.49 43.26
C ALA A 215 4.24 -14.89 42.59
N ALA A 216 3.70 -13.77 43.09
CA ALA A 216 2.53 -13.15 42.50
C ALA A 216 2.84 -12.56 41.13
N VAL A 217 1.87 -12.65 40.23
CA VAL A 217 1.94 -12.12 38.86
C VAL A 217 0.80 -11.13 38.67
N PRO A 218 0.93 -9.89 39.20
CA PRO A 218 -0.03 -8.84 38.92
C PRO A 218 -0.07 -8.53 37.43
N GLY A 219 -1.26 -8.57 36.85
CA GLY A 219 -1.47 -8.36 35.42
C GLY A 219 -2.81 -7.70 35.12
N ILE A 220 -3.01 -7.25 33.88
CA ILE A 220 -4.23 -6.57 33.45
C ILE A 220 -4.58 -7.01 32.03
N TYR A 221 -5.85 -7.28 31.83
CA TYR A 221 -6.44 -7.52 30.51
C TYR A 221 -6.98 -6.21 29.95
N ILE A 222 -6.70 -5.94 28.68
CA ILE A 222 -7.08 -4.71 27.97
C ILE A 222 -7.67 -5.11 26.61
N ASP A 223 -8.86 -4.61 26.31
CA ASP A 223 -9.54 -4.82 25.04
C ASP A 223 -10.38 -3.60 24.64
N GLY A 224 -10.47 -3.37 23.33
CA GLY A 224 -11.17 -2.25 22.72
C GLY A 224 -10.61 -0.88 23.12
N ALA A 225 -9.29 -0.68 23.03
CA ALA A 225 -8.74 0.68 23.14
C ALA A 225 -8.98 1.47 21.85
N ARG A 226 -9.41 2.71 22.00
CA ARG A 226 -9.99 3.57 20.95
C ARG A 226 -9.56 5.00 21.17
N LEU A 227 -9.26 5.71 20.08
CA LEU A 227 -9.02 7.16 20.16
C LEU A 227 -10.02 7.85 19.26
N TYR A 228 -11.13 8.29 19.85
CA TYR A 228 -12.19 8.93 19.09
C TYR A 228 -11.96 10.43 18.98
N ARG A 229 -12.13 10.96 17.78
CA ARG A 229 -12.12 12.41 17.53
C ARG A 229 -13.52 13.01 17.69
N LYS A 230 -13.61 14.18 18.32
CA LYS A 230 -14.82 15.01 18.37
C LYS A 230 -14.75 16.11 17.32
N ASN A 231 -15.91 16.57 16.87
CA ASN A 231 -16.00 17.76 16.01
C ASN A 231 -15.40 18.99 16.71
N PRO A 232 -15.02 20.05 15.98
CA PRO A 232 -14.37 21.24 16.57
C PRO A 232 -15.15 21.91 17.72
N ASN A 233 -16.49 21.78 17.73
CA ASN A 233 -17.33 22.27 18.83
C ASN A 233 -17.23 21.42 20.11
N GLY A 234 -16.60 20.26 20.06
CA GLY A 234 -16.40 19.34 21.19
C GLY A 234 -17.63 18.54 21.62
N VAL A 235 -18.76 18.67 20.93
CA VAL A 235 -20.05 18.14 21.40
C VAL A 235 -20.30 16.74 20.87
N THR A 236 -20.03 16.51 19.59
CA THR A 236 -20.32 15.24 18.91
C THR A 236 -19.05 14.59 18.39
N PHE A 237 -19.05 13.27 18.26
CA PHE A 237 -17.98 12.55 17.57
C PHE A 237 -17.96 12.90 16.09
N GLN A 238 -16.77 12.98 15.52
CA GLN A 238 -16.61 12.95 14.07
C GLN A 238 -16.96 11.54 13.59
N MET A 239 -17.62 11.46 12.44
CA MET A 239 -18.11 10.21 11.89
C MET A 239 -17.53 9.97 10.48
N GLU A 240 -17.19 8.72 10.20
CA GLU A 240 -16.71 8.23 8.90
C GLU A 240 -17.63 7.11 8.39
N GLN A 241 -17.66 6.90 7.07
CA GLN A 241 -18.46 5.85 6.47
C GLN A 241 -17.62 4.57 6.27
N VAL A 242 -18.08 3.44 6.81
CA VAL A 242 -17.39 2.14 6.72
C VAL A 242 -18.35 0.99 6.38
N PRO A 243 -18.11 0.19 5.34
CA PRO A 243 -17.07 0.41 4.33
C PRO A 243 -17.32 1.69 3.53
N VAL A 244 -16.25 2.30 3.02
CA VAL A 244 -16.34 3.47 2.16
C VAL A 244 -17.11 3.12 0.89
N LEU A 245 -18.06 3.97 0.52
CA LEU A 245 -18.71 3.86 -0.77
C LEU A 245 -17.78 4.48 -1.81
N LYS A 246 -17.45 3.69 -2.86
CA LYS A 246 -16.67 4.21 -3.99
C LYS A 246 -17.32 5.46 -4.55
N ASN A 247 -16.49 6.42 -4.95
CA ASN A 247 -16.87 7.70 -5.54
C ASN A 247 -17.54 7.55 -6.92
N ASN A 248 -18.75 6.95 -6.99
CA ASN A 248 -19.59 6.76 -8.18
C ASN A 248 -18.83 6.46 -9.48
N ARG A 249 -17.70 5.74 -9.38
CA ARG A 249 -16.77 5.47 -10.49
C ARG A 249 -16.89 4.02 -10.91
N SER A 250 -16.67 3.78 -12.19
CA SER A 250 -16.74 2.45 -12.80
C SER A 250 -15.43 1.99 -13.42
N ILE A 251 -14.41 2.87 -13.52
CA ILE A 251 -13.04 2.47 -13.86
C ILE A 251 -12.36 1.84 -12.64
N ASN A 252 -11.40 0.94 -12.87
CA ASN A 252 -10.56 0.41 -11.79
C ASN A 252 -9.32 1.29 -11.65
N THR A 253 -8.87 1.55 -10.43
CA THR A 253 -7.76 2.46 -10.14
C THR A 253 -6.79 1.84 -9.14
N HIS A 254 -5.52 2.20 -9.24
CA HIS A 254 -4.51 1.78 -8.28
C HIS A 254 -3.66 2.95 -7.80
N PHE A 255 -3.09 2.80 -6.62
CA PHE A 255 -2.21 3.79 -6.01
C PHE A 255 -0.81 3.22 -5.80
N LEU A 256 0.19 3.80 -6.46
CA LEU A 256 1.58 3.37 -6.35
C LEU A 256 2.26 3.99 -5.12
N PHE A 257 2.95 3.18 -4.32
CA PHE A 257 3.77 3.58 -3.17
C PHE A 257 3.03 4.51 -2.19
N ALA A 258 2.02 3.97 -1.50
CA ALA A 258 1.42 4.69 -0.37
C ALA A 258 2.36 4.73 0.83
N ASN A 259 2.38 5.90 1.46
CA ASN A 259 3.06 6.18 2.71
C ASN A 259 2.09 6.95 3.61
N ALA A 260 1.66 6.40 4.73
CA ALA A 260 0.66 7.07 5.58
C ALA A 260 1.22 8.27 6.33
N LYS A 261 2.55 8.47 6.39
CA LYS A 261 3.06 9.79 6.83
C LYS A 261 2.63 10.89 5.87
N LYS A 262 2.42 10.57 4.58
CA LYS A 262 2.07 11.53 3.53
C LYS A 262 0.65 11.38 2.99
N ASN A 263 0.02 10.22 3.16
CA ASN A 263 -1.24 9.90 2.50
C ASN A 263 -2.34 9.53 3.49
N ASP A 264 -3.54 10.05 3.24
CA ASP A 264 -4.73 9.74 4.00
C ASP A 264 -5.26 8.34 3.64
N THR A 265 -5.28 7.43 4.61
CA THR A 265 -5.73 6.05 4.40
C THR A 265 -7.22 5.92 4.05
N TYR A 266 -8.07 6.81 4.56
CA TYR A 266 -9.49 6.82 4.27
C TYR A 266 -9.73 7.26 2.82
N ALA A 267 -9.06 8.35 2.40
CA ALA A 267 -9.12 8.83 1.02
C ALA A 267 -8.59 7.77 0.03
N ILE A 268 -7.46 7.12 0.34
CA ILE A 268 -6.95 6.02 -0.49
C ILE A 268 -7.99 4.90 -0.64
N ALA A 269 -8.58 4.46 0.48
CA ALA A 269 -9.56 3.38 0.46
C ALA A 269 -10.82 3.74 -0.35
N GLN A 270 -11.19 5.03 -0.37
CA GLN A 270 -12.34 5.55 -1.10
C GLN A 270 -12.07 5.66 -2.62
N ASP A 271 -10.87 6.10 -2.99
CA ASP A 271 -10.53 6.45 -4.37
C ASP A 271 -9.85 5.34 -5.17
N TYR A 272 -9.29 4.32 -4.50
CA TYR A 272 -8.50 3.28 -5.16
C TYR A 272 -9.05 1.86 -4.95
N ASP A 273 -8.88 1.00 -5.95
CA ASP A 273 -9.21 -0.44 -5.89
C ASP A 273 -8.04 -1.27 -5.38
N SER A 274 -6.83 -0.75 -5.57
CA SER A 274 -5.62 -1.38 -5.09
C SER A 274 -4.56 -0.36 -4.71
N VAL A 275 -3.62 -0.79 -3.88
CA VAL A 275 -2.52 0.04 -3.43
C VAL A 275 -1.26 -0.80 -3.30
N ILE A 276 -0.13 -0.23 -3.70
CA ILE A 276 1.20 -0.78 -3.49
C ILE A 276 1.82 -0.01 -2.33
N LEU A 277 2.19 -0.72 -1.27
CA LEU A 277 2.83 -0.13 -0.09
C LEU A 277 4.35 -0.10 -0.31
N GLN A 278 4.99 1.02 0.03
CA GLN A 278 6.39 1.25 -0.34
C GLN A 278 7.37 0.35 0.42
N CYS A 279 7.13 0.11 1.71
CA CYS A 279 8.01 -0.72 2.52
C CYS A 279 7.28 -1.37 3.71
N GLU A 280 7.99 -2.23 4.43
CA GLU A 280 7.45 -2.91 5.61
C GLU A 280 6.96 -1.98 6.73
N ALA A 281 7.55 -0.78 6.84
CA ALA A 281 7.05 0.25 7.76
C ALA A 281 5.64 0.72 7.41
N ASP A 282 5.10 0.35 6.25
CA ASP A 282 3.79 0.74 5.75
C ASP A 282 2.79 -0.44 5.75
N TYR A 283 3.27 -1.70 5.85
CA TYR A 283 2.43 -2.90 5.68
C TYR A 283 1.39 -3.10 6.79
N TRP A 284 1.63 -2.56 7.98
CA TRP A 284 0.64 -2.51 9.06
C TRP A 284 -0.68 -1.79 8.68
N TRP A 285 -0.66 -0.86 7.72
CA TRP A 285 -1.86 -0.13 7.31
C TRP A 285 -2.77 -0.95 6.42
N ALA A 286 -2.32 -2.10 5.90
CA ALA A 286 -3.13 -2.97 5.06
C ALA A 286 -4.46 -3.34 5.73
N LEU A 287 -4.46 -3.53 7.05
CA LEU A 287 -5.67 -3.82 7.81
C LEU A 287 -6.62 -2.63 7.87
N ARG A 288 -6.10 -1.42 8.16
CA ARG A 288 -6.90 -0.19 8.20
C ARG A 288 -7.52 0.13 6.84
N LEU A 289 -6.71 -0.02 5.80
CA LEU A 289 -7.11 0.08 4.40
C LEU A 289 -8.23 -0.91 4.05
N LYS A 290 -8.13 -2.17 4.48
CA LYS A 290 -9.17 -3.21 4.28
C LYS A 290 -10.38 -3.05 5.19
N TYR A 291 -10.22 -2.42 6.35
CA TYR A 291 -11.34 -2.06 7.21
C TYR A 291 -12.23 -1.04 6.50
N TYR A 292 -11.63 0.02 5.96
CA TYR A 292 -12.35 1.03 5.17
C TYR A 292 -12.88 0.44 3.86
N ASN A 293 -12.09 -0.32 3.11
CA ASN A 293 -12.51 -0.95 1.86
C ASN A 293 -12.17 -2.45 1.86
N PRO A 294 -13.10 -3.33 2.28
CA PRO A 294 -12.89 -4.77 2.36
C PRO A 294 -12.58 -5.47 1.03
N LYS A 295 -12.79 -4.76 -0.10
CA LYS A 295 -12.48 -5.26 -1.44
C LYS A 295 -11.14 -4.72 -1.97
N MET A 296 -10.49 -3.80 -1.26
CA MET A 296 -9.23 -3.24 -1.70
C MET A 296 -8.14 -4.30 -1.67
N ARG A 297 -7.35 -4.32 -2.74
CA ARG A 297 -6.18 -5.18 -2.84
C ARG A 297 -4.92 -4.44 -2.41
N VAL A 298 -4.14 -5.04 -1.53
CA VAL A 298 -2.91 -4.43 -1.01
C VAL A 298 -1.70 -5.25 -1.46
N ALA A 299 -0.77 -4.61 -2.17
CA ALA A 299 0.51 -5.20 -2.56
C ALA A 299 1.62 -4.79 -1.60
N LEU A 300 2.52 -5.73 -1.29
CA LEU A 300 3.87 -5.33 -0.87
C LEU A 300 4.71 -4.95 -2.09
N TYR A 301 5.63 -4.02 -1.91
CA TYR A 301 6.72 -3.78 -2.84
C TYR A 301 7.90 -4.69 -2.47
N ALA A 302 8.39 -5.46 -3.43
CA ALA A 302 9.52 -6.37 -3.28
C ALA A 302 10.59 -6.08 -4.32
N LEU A 303 11.77 -5.67 -3.86
CA LEU A 303 12.95 -5.64 -4.71
C LEU A 303 13.36 -7.09 -5.00
N THR A 304 13.24 -7.53 -6.25
CA THR A 304 13.42 -8.93 -6.65
C THR A 304 14.76 -9.15 -7.33
N GLY A 305 15.19 -8.22 -8.19
CA GLY A 305 16.48 -8.34 -8.89
C GLY A 305 17.69 -7.86 -8.10
N ALA A 306 17.51 -7.37 -6.88
CA ALA A 306 18.62 -6.88 -6.09
C ALA A 306 18.36 -7.11 -4.60
N VAL A 307 19.43 -7.07 -3.83
CA VAL A 307 19.38 -6.91 -2.38
C VAL A 307 19.87 -5.53 -1.99
N SER A 308 19.36 -4.99 -0.90
CA SER A 308 19.77 -3.67 -0.41
C SER A 308 20.62 -3.75 0.86
N ASP A 309 21.47 -2.74 1.06
CA ASP A 309 22.14 -2.47 2.34
C ASP A 309 21.63 -1.16 2.96
N TYR A 310 20.58 -1.28 3.77
CA TYR A 310 20.01 -0.15 4.51
C TYR A 310 20.55 -0.02 5.92
N ARG A 311 21.67 -0.70 6.27
CA ARG A 311 22.18 -0.69 7.65
C ARG A 311 22.38 0.73 8.16
N THR A 312 21.91 0.97 9.39
CA THR A 312 22.14 2.23 10.11
C THR A 312 23.62 2.36 10.49
N VAL A 313 24.00 3.47 11.14
CA VAL A 313 25.38 3.71 11.62
C VAL A 313 25.88 2.56 12.51
N ASP A 314 24.96 1.88 13.21
CA ASP A 314 25.25 0.75 14.10
C ASP A 314 25.32 -0.61 13.39
N MET A 315 25.34 -0.63 12.05
CA MET A 315 25.54 -1.83 11.22
C MET A 315 24.43 -2.90 11.33
N VAL A 316 23.25 -2.53 11.83
CA VAL A 316 22.07 -3.40 11.88
C VAL A 316 21.21 -3.16 10.64
N ASP A 317 20.89 -4.23 9.91
CA ASP A 317 19.92 -4.13 8.81
C ASP A 317 18.55 -3.77 9.40
N PRO A 318 17.92 -2.68 8.94
CA PRO A 318 16.59 -2.36 9.39
C PRO A 318 15.64 -3.49 8.99
N PHE A 319 14.75 -3.88 9.90
CA PHE A 319 13.74 -4.90 9.61
C PHE A 319 12.77 -4.44 8.50
N TYR A 320 12.67 -3.13 8.26
CA TYR A 320 11.60 -2.50 7.49
C TYR A 320 11.96 -2.20 6.02
N THR A 321 12.65 -3.11 5.34
CA THR A 321 13.08 -2.87 3.94
C THR A 321 12.11 -3.47 2.93
N ASN A 322 12.09 -2.88 1.74
CA ASN A 322 11.45 -3.44 0.55
C ASN A 322 12.22 -4.61 -0.06
N SER A 323 13.42 -4.90 0.43
CA SER A 323 14.23 -6.03 -0.01
C SER A 323 13.87 -7.25 0.84
N PRO A 324 13.46 -8.39 0.25
CA PRO A 324 13.20 -9.61 1.02
C PRO A 324 14.44 -10.14 1.74
N LEU A 325 15.63 -9.86 1.20
CA LEU A 325 16.93 -10.27 1.75
C LEU A 325 17.85 -9.05 1.84
N SER A 326 18.65 -8.94 2.90
CA SER A 326 19.64 -7.86 3.03
C SER A 326 20.98 -8.25 2.41
N LEU A 327 21.79 -7.24 2.05
CA LEU A 327 23.13 -7.48 1.54
C LEU A 327 24.01 -8.23 2.55
N LEU A 328 23.97 -7.86 3.83
CA LEU A 328 24.83 -8.51 4.83
C LEU A 328 24.48 -9.99 4.98
N GLN A 329 23.18 -10.32 5.02
CA GLN A 329 22.73 -11.70 5.09
C GLN A 329 23.24 -12.47 3.87
N VAL A 330 22.99 -11.97 2.65
CA VAL A 330 23.40 -12.67 1.43
C VAL A 330 24.91 -12.79 1.33
N ALA A 331 25.68 -11.71 1.55
CA ALA A 331 27.14 -11.73 1.44
C ALA A 331 27.81 -12.64 2.47
N THR A 332 27.16 -12.94 3.60
CA THR A 332 27.73 -13.82 4.64
C THR A 332 27.33 -15.29 4.47
N THR A 333 26.10 -15.57 4.05
CA THR A 333 25.59 -16.95 3.97
C THR A 333 25.54 -17.50 2.55
N HIS A 334 25.32 -16.64 1.56
CA HIS A 334 25.11 -16.99 0.16
C HIS A 334 25.79 -16.01 -0.82
N PRO A 335 27.10 -15.74 -0.67
CA PRO A 335 27.80 -14.79 -1.55
C PRO A 335 27.76 -15.19 -3.02
N GLU A 336 27.53 -16.48 -3.32
CA GLU A 336 27.36 -17.01 -4.67
C GLU A 336 26.11 -16.51 -5.40
N TRP A 337 25.14 -15.91 -4.68
CA TRP A 337 23.96 -15.30 -5.30
C TRP A 337 24.22 -13.89 -5.84
N LEU A 338 25.32 -13.25 -5.47
CA LEU A 338 25.62 -11.88 -5.87
C LEU A 338 26.48 -11.87 -7.14
N TYR A 339 26.14 -11.01 -8.10
CA TYR A 339 27.03 -10.84 -9.26
C TYR A 339 28.34 -10.16 -8.81
N PRO A 340 29.51 -10.72 -9.12
CA PRO A 340 30.78 -10.07 -8.79
C PRO A 340 30.92 -8.73 -9.51
N ARG A 341 31.66 -7.78 -8.93
CA ARG A 341 31.99 -6.53 -9.60
C ARG A 341 33.10 -6.79 -10.63
N PRO A 342 32.90 -6.46 -11.93
CA PRO A 342 33.96 -6.62 -12.93
C PRO A 342 35.20 -5.80 -12.58
N ALA A 343 36.38 -6.33 -12.91
CA ALA A 343 37.63 -5.59 -12.75
C ALA A 343 37.60 -4.31 -13.59
N GLY A 344 37.94 -3.16 -12.98
CA GLY A 344 37.92 -1.86 -13.66
C GLY A 344 36.54 -1.20 -13.79
N PHE A 345 35.48 -1.78 -13.21
CA PHE A 345 34.18 -1.11 -13.12
C PHE A 345 34.29 0.10 -12.18
N VAL A 346 34.32 1.30 -12.76
CA VAL A 346 34.25 2.58 -12.06
C VAL A 346 32.94 3.25 -12.48
N PRO A 347 31.93 3.32 -11.60
CA PRO A 347 30.70 4.02 -11.91
C PRO A 347 30.98 5.51 -12.14
N PRO A 348 30.24 6.19 -13.03
CA PRO A 348 30.45 7.62 -13.34
C PRO A 348 30.38 8.56 -12.13
N SER A 349 29.82 8.10 -11.00
CA SER A 349 29.89 8.75 -9.70
C SER A 349 29.55 7.74 -8.60
N ASP A 350 30.54 7.13 -7.95
CA ASP A 350 30.30 6.26 -6.79
C ASP A 350 29.94 7.11 -5.55
N SER A 351 28.66 7.47 -5.42
CA SER A 351 28.14 8.19 -4.24
C SER A 351 27.76 7.26 -3.09
N ARG A 352 28.17 5.98 -3.14
CA ARG A 352 27.96 5.05 -2.03
C ARG A 352 28.65 5.53 -0.76
N PRO A 353 28.06 5.24 0.42
CA PRO A 353 28.75 5.34 1.70
C PRO A 353 30.13 4.67 1.63
N ALA A 354 31.14 5.23 2.29
CA ALA A 354 32.51 4.71 2.26
C ALA A 354 32.57 3.20 2.60
N ARG A 355 31.77 2.75 3.57
CA ARG A 355 31.65 1.34 3.99
C ARG A 355 31.21 0.37 2.88
N LEU A 356 30.60 0.88 1.81
CA LEU A 356 30.07 0.09 0.70
C LEU A 356 30.97 0.11 -0.55
N ARG A 357 31.96 1.01 -0.61
CA ARG A 357 32.80 1.20 -1.80
C ARG A 357 33.68 -0.02 -2.11
N ASP A 358 34.12 -0.70 -1.06
CA ASP A 358 34.99 -1.88 -1.15
C ASP A 358 34.22 -3.20 -1.29
N VAL A 359 32.89 -3.17 -1.25
CA VAL A 359 32.07 -4.36 -1.47
C VAL A 359 32.32 -4.89 -2.90
N PRO A 360 32.76 -6.15 -3.08
CA PRO A 360 33.25 -6.67 -4.35
C PRO A 360 32.12 -7.14 -5.29
N TYR A 361 30.89 -6.69 -5.09
CA TYR A 361 29.71 -7.09 -5.85
C TYR A 361 29.20 -5.96 -6.73
N LEU A 362 28.61 -6.34 -7.86
CA LEU A 362 27.98 -5.41 -8.80
C LEU A 362 26.76 -4.77 -8.15
N PHE A 363 26.63 -3.46 -8.32
CA PHE A 363 25.58 -2.65 -7.74
C PHE A 363 24.91 -1.80 -8.80
N GLU A 364 23.72 -1.31 -8.49
CA GLU A 364 22.95 -0.46 -9.37
C GLU A 364 23.39 1.02 -9.25
N PRO A 365 23.93 1.65 -10.31
CA PRO A 365 24.42 3.02 -10.21
C PRO A 365 23.33 4.07 -9.89
N GLY A 366 22.07 3.80 -10.25
CA GLY A 366 20.93 4.65 -9.90
C GLY A 366 20.47 4.48 -8.45
N TYR A 367 20.77 3.32 -7.85
CA TYR A 367 20.37 2.94 -6.51
C TYR A 367 21.58 2.36 -5.77
N ASN A 368 22.45 3.26 -5.32
CA ASN A 368 23.78 2.95 -4.80
C ASN A 368 23.82 2.00 -3.57
N GLN A 369 22.69 1.65 -2.98
CA GLN A 369 22.60 0.67 -1.91
C GLN A 369 22.11 -0.71 -2.39
N HIS A 370 21.83 -0.88 -3.69
CA HIS A 370 21.25 -2.08 -4.29
C HIS A 370 22.31 -2.87 -5.05
N TYR A 371 22.36 -4.18 -4.79
CA TYR A 371 23.33 -5.11 -5.35
C TYR A 371 22.60 -6.21 -6.09
N TYR A 372 23.00 -6.44 -7.34
CA TYR A 372 22.29 -7.39 -8.19
C TYR A 372 22.49 -8.83 -7.73
N VAL A 373 21.41 -9.59 -7.82
CA VAL A 373 21.39 -11.02 -7.49
C VAL A 373 21.05 -11.89 -8.70
N ASP A 374 21.63 -13.08 -8.72
CA ASP A 374 21.27 -14.18 -9.61
C ASP A 374 19.89 -14.72 -9.22
N ILE A 375 18.87 -14.18 -9.88
CA ILE A 375 17.47 -14.58 -9.68
C ILE A 375 17.15 -15.95 -10.26
N ALA A 376 18.02 -16.55 -11.08
CA ALA A 376 17.83 -17.91 -11.59
C ALA A 376 18.25 -18.98 -10.60
N ASN A 377 19.01 -18.63 -9.56
CA ASN A 377 19.42 -19.56 -8.53
C ASN A 377 18.19 -20.17 -7.80
N PRO A 378 18.00 -21.51 -7.84
CA PRO A 378 16.82 -22.13 -7.25
C PRO A 378 16.70 -21.98 -5.73
N GLN A 379 17.83 -21.85 -5.02
CA GLN A 379 17.81 -21.62 -3.57
C GLN A 379 17.37 -20.19 -3.26
N TYR A 380 17.88 -19.21 -4.02
CA TYR A 380 17.42 -17.82 -3.93
C TYR A 380 15.91 -17.74 -4.16
N GLN A 381 15.41 -18.32 -5.26
CA GLN A 381 13.98 -18.33 -5.61
C GLN A 381 13.10 -18.88 -4.47
N LYS A 382 13.50 -20.01 -3.88
CA LYS A 382 12.77 -20.65 -2.77
C LYS A 382 12.78 -19.80 -1.50
N VAL A 383 13.93 -19.21 -1.15
CA VAL A 383 14.06 -18.35 0.04
C VAL A 383 13.26 -17.07 -0.15
N TRP A 384 13.40 -16.42 -1.32
CA TRP A 384 12.64 -15.23 -1.69
C TRP A 384 11.14 -15.51 -1.61
N GLU A 385 10.65 -16.56 -2.25
CA GLU A 385 9.23 -16.94 -2.23
C GLU A 385 8.73 -17.18 -0.80
N SER A 386 9.48 -17.93 0.01
CA SER A 386 9.10 -18.22 1.39
C SER A 386 8.97 -16.94 2.23
N ILE A 387 9.90 -16.00 2.07
CA ILE A 387 9.88 -14.71 2.76
C ILE A 387 8.68 -13.88 2.31
N ILE A 388 8.40 -13.83 1.00
CA ILE A 388 7.23 -13.10 0.48
C ILE A 388 5.92 -13.69 1.00
N ILE A 389 5.77 -15.02 0.99
CA ILE A 389 4.59 -15.69 1.52
C ILE A 389 4.42 -15.39 3.02
N ASP A 390 5.50 -15.43 3.78
CA ASP A 390 5.48 -15.09 5.20
C ASP A 390 5.03 -13.64 5.43
N LYS A 391 5.68 -12.66 4.77
CA LYS A 391 5.31 -11.24 4.86
C LYS A 391 3.85 -11.01 4.49
N ILE A 392 3.37 -11.58 3.38
CA ILE A 392 1.97 -11.43 2.96
C ILE A 392 1.00 -11.98 4.00
N LYS A 393 1.26 -13.19 4.52
CA LYS A 393 0.40 -13.81 5.54
C LYS A 393 0.42 -13.00 6.84
N ARG A 394 1.61 -12.57 7.26
CA ARG A 394 1.86 -11.79 8.47
C ARG A 394 1.12 -10.44 8.44
N PHE A 395 1.15 -9.73 7.31
CA PHE A 395 0.53 -8.41 7.17
C PHE A 395 -0.84 -8.45 6.48
N ARG A 396 -1.38 -9.65 6.19
CA ARG A 396 -2.65 -9.88 5.49
C ARG A 396 -2.76 -9.11 4.16
N LEU A 397 -1.70 -9.12 3.37
CA LEU A 397 -1.66 -8.52 2.03
C LEU A 397 -2.31 -9.46 1.00
N ASP A 398 -2.46 -9.02 -0.25
CA ASP A 398 -3.09 -9.80 -1.33
C ASP A 398 -2.17 -10.06 -2.52
N MET A 399 -1.09 -9.28 -2.65
CA MET A 399 -0.26 -9.23 -3.85
C MET A 399 1.20 -8.98 -3.48
N VAL A 400 2.09 -9.39 -4.37
CA VAL A 400 3.47 -8.90 -4.42
C VAL A 400 3.66 -8.11 -5.69
N PHE A 401 4.24 -6.92 -5.56
CA PHE A 401 4.82 -6.15 -6.65
C PHE A 401 6.31 -6.51 -6.72
N ALA A 402 6.68 -7.36 -7.67
CA ALA A 402 8.05 -7.80 -7.91
C ALA A 402 8.74 -6.79 -8.85
N ASP A 403 9.70 -6.05 -8.30
CA ASP A 403 10.44 -5.01 -9.02
C ASP A 403 11.87 -5.40 -9.35
N ALA A 404 12.48 -4.70 -10.29
CA ALA A 404 13.83 -4.93 -10.80
C ALA A 404 14.05 -6.34 -11.35
N VAL A 405 12.99 -7.03 -11.81
CA VAL A 405 13.09 -8.40 -12.37
C VAL A 405 13.68 -8.37 -13.79
N GLU A 406 13.71 -7.21 -14.44
CA GLU A 406 14.10 -7.04 -15.83
C GLU A 406 15.58 -7.36 -16.11
N ARG A 407 15.87 -7.46 -17.42
CA ARG A 407 17.21 -7.70 -17.97
C ARG A 407 18.15 -6.56 -17.57
N LEU A 408 19.35 -6.88 -17.10
CA LEU A 408 20.39 -5.87 -16.89
C LEU A 408 20.87 -5.33 -18.23
N LYS A 409 20.90 -3.99 -18.37
CA LYS A 409 21.33 -3.36 -19.61
C LYS A 409 22.83 -3.60 -19.86
N PRO A 410 23.27 -3.80 -21.12
CA PRO A 410 24.67 -4.13 -21.44
C PRO A 410 25.70 -3.07 -21.05
N ASP A 411 25.28 -1.81 -20.87
CA ASP A 411 26.10 -0.67 -20.45
C ASP A 411 26.41 -0.68 -18.95
N VAL A 412 25.58 -1.33 -18.14
CA VAL A 412 25.79 -1.47 -16.68
C VAL A 412 26.64 -2.71 -16.35
N ALA A 413 26.62 -3.73 -17.23
CA ALA A 413 26.94 -5.08 -16.81
C ALA A 413 27.90 -5.87 -17.73
N ARG A 414 28.83 -5.25 -18.46
CA ARG A 414 29.87 -6.06 -19.13
C ARG A 414 30.88 -6.58 -18.09
N PRO A 415 30.99 -7.92 -17.85
CA PRO A 415 30.56 -9.04 -18.69
C PRO A 415 29.40 -9.93 -18.15
N MET A 416 28.65 -9.55 -17.13
CA MET A 416 27.56 -10.34 -16.54
C MET A 416 26.17 -9.74 -16.81
N GLU A 417 25.53 -10.16 -17.90
CA GLU A 417 24.15 -9.78 -18.21
C GLU A 417 23.18 -10.74 -17.53
N ARG A 418 22.24 -10.24 -16.70
CA ARG A 418 21.01 -10.99 -16.43
C ARG A 418 20.25 -11.12 -17.73
N THR A 419 20.06 -12.33 -18.19
CA THR A 419 19.43 -12.71 -19.45
C THR A 419 17.92 -12.88 -19.32
N SER A 420 17.22 -12.93 -20.46
CA SER A 420 15.80 -13.29 -20.50
C SER A 420 15.51 -14.72 -19.99
N ALA A 421 16.50 -15.61 -20.04
CA ALA A 421 16.39 -16.95 -19.48
C ALA A 421 16.23 -16.91 -17.96
N GLU A 422 17.06 -16.10 -17.30
CA GLU A 422 17.07 -15.98 -15.84
C GLU A 422 15.77 -15.34 -15.34
N VAL A 423 15.28 -14.29 -16.02
CA VAL A 423 13.99 -13.66 -15.73
C VAL A 423 12.84 -14.65 -15.88
N GLN A 424 12.80 -15.38 -17.00
CA GLN A 424 11.75 -16.36 -17.24
C GLN A 424 11.81 -17.49 -16.19
N SER A 425 12.99 -18.02 -15.89
CA SER A 425 13.23 -19.04 -14.86
C SER A 425 12.69 -18.61 -13.50
N PHE A 426 13.02 -17.38 -13.06
CA PHE A 426 12.50 -16.83 -11.80
C PHE A 426 10.98 -16.79 -11.76
N ILE A 427 10.35 -16.17 -12.76
CA ILE A 427 8.87 -16.04 -12.85
C ILE A 427 8.21 -17.42 -12.79
N HIS A 428 8.79 -18.36 -13.53
CA HIS A 428 8.34 -19.73 -13.66
C HIS A 428 8.45 -20.54 -12.36
N ALA A 429 9.46 -20.25 -11.55
CA ALA A 429 9.66 -20.87 -10.25
C ALA A 429 8.68 -20.33 -9.20
N VAL A 430 8.53 -19.00 -9.09
CA VAL A 430 7.79 -18.39 -7.97
C VAL A 430 6.30 -18.22 -8.21
N SER A 431 5.85 -17.97 -9.44
CA SER A 431 4.43 -17.67 -9.71
C SER A 431 3.47 -18.82 -9.31
N PRO A 432 3.80 -20.11 -9.57
CA PRO A 432 2.93 -21.21 -9.18
C PRO A 432 2.72 -21.32 -7.66
N GLY A 433 3.78 -21.17 -6.86
CA GLY A 433 3.67 -21.33 -5.41
C GLY A 433 3.04 -20.12 -4.72
N LEU A 434 3.27 -18.89 -5.20
CA LEU A 434 2.47 -17.71 -4.83
C LEU A 434 0.97 -17.92 -5.11
N ARG A 435 0.62 -18.38 -6.31
CA ARG A 435 -0.79 -18.63 -6.67
C ARG A 435 -1.42 -19.73 -5.83
N LYS A 436 -0.68 -20.79 -5.47
CA LYS A 436 -1.14 -21.88 -4.59
C LYS A 436 -1.63 -21.37 -3.23
N VAL A 437 -1.03 -20.29 -2.72
CA VAL A 437 -1.45 -19.62 -1.48
C VAL A 437 -2.32 -18.37 -1.71
N LYS A 438 -2.86 -18.22 -2.92
CA LYS A 438 -3.77 -17.13 -3.34
C LYS A 438 -3.15 -15.73 -3.31
N ILE A 439 -1.86 -15.64 -3.60
CA ILE A 439 -1.13 -14.38 -3.75
C ILE A 439 -1.04 -14.04 -5.24
N GLU A 440 -1.42 -12.81 -5.62
CA GLU A 440 -1.23 -12.31 -6.99
C GLU A 440 0.22 -11.87 -7.19
N ASN A 441 0.88 -12.38 -8.22
CA ASN A 441 2.20 -11.93 -8.64
C ASN A 441 2.09 -10.82 -9.70
N MET A 442 2.39 -9.58 -9.30
CA MET A 442 2.45 -8.41 -10.17
C MET A 442 3.92 -8.09 -10.45
N VAL A 443 4.33 -8.13 -11.71
CA VAL A 443 5.73 -7.85 -12.09
C VAL A 443 5.82 -6.47 -12.72
N ASN A 444 6.77 -5.64 -12.25
CA ASN A 444 7.07 -4.35 -12.85
C ASN A 444 7.71 -4.54 -14.23
N CYS A 445 7.23 -3.77 -15.19
CA CYS A 445 7.74 -3.71 -16.55
C CYS A 445 7.73 -2.26 -16.99
N ALA A 446 8.64 -1.48 -16.41
CA ALA A 446 8.88 -0.11 -16.82
C ALA A 446 9.11 -0.05 -18.33
N VAL A 447 8.16 0.56 -19.05
CA VAL A 447 8.20 0.77 -20.50
C VAL A 447 8.04 -0.52 -21.34
N GLY A 448 7.27 -1.51 -20.84
CA GLY A 448 7.10 -2.82 -21.54
C GLY A 448 6.08 -2.86 -22.70
N ASP A 449 6.39 -3.63 -23.75
CA ASP A 449 5.47 -3.98 -24.85
C ASP A 449 5.24 -5.51 -24.86
N LEU A 450 4.04 -5.94 -24.46
CA LEU A 450 3.64 -7.35 -24.33
C LEU A 450 3.56 -8.08 -25.66
N LEU A 451 3.57 -7.38 -26.80
CA LEU A 451 3.54 -7.99 -28.12
C LEU A 451 4.94 -8.26 -28.68
N VAL A 452 5.99 -7.73 -28.02
CA VAL A 452 7.38 -7.85 -28.46
C VAL A 452 8.22 -8.60 -27.43
N ALA A 453 9.27 -9.27 -27.90
CA ALA A 453 10.24 -9.91 -27.01
C ALA A 453 11.06 -8.84 -26.25
N PRO A 454 11.37 -9.05 -24.97
CA PRO A 454 11.16 -10.29 -24.23
C PRO A 454 9.85 -10.35 -23.41
N TYR A 455 9.04 -9.28 -23.35
CA TYR A 455 7.85 -9.27 -22.48
C TYR A 455 6.80 -10.30 -22.91
N ASN A 456 6.64 -10.55 -24.22
CA ASN A 456 5.78 -11.65 -24.67
C ASN A 456 6.23 -13.02 -24.11
N THR A 457 7.53 -13.27 -23.93
CA THR A 457 8.04 -14.54 -23.40
C THR A 457 7.81 -14.68 -21.90
N TYR A 458 7.72 -13.57 -21.16
CA TYR A 458 7.49 -13.57 -19.72
C TYR A 458 6.01 -13.63 -19.34
N PHE A 459 5.15 -12.96 -20.12
CA PHE A 459 3.78 -12.67 -19.73
C PHE A 459 2.71 -13.38 -20.54
N ASP A 460 2.92 -13.65 -21.84
CA ASP A 460 1.90 -14.30 -22.67
C ASP A 460 1.71 -15.75 -22.22
N PRO A 461 0.55 -16.12 -21.64
CA PRO A 461 0.30 -17.48 -21.16
C PRO A 461 0.29 -18.54 -22.29
N ARG A 462 0.29 -18.11 -23.55
CA ARG A 462 0.25 -18.95 -24.75
C ARG A 462 1.60 -19.03 -25.46
N TRP A 463 2.58 -18.22 -25.06
CA TRP A 463 3.89 -18.21 -25.69
C TRP A 463 4.54 -19.60 -25.66
N LYS A 464 5.11 -20.00 -26.79
CA LYS A 464 5.80 -21.28 -26.95
C LYS A 464 7.26 -21.04 -27.30
N ALA A 465 8.14 -21.70 -26.55
CA ALA A 465 9.56 -21.72 -26.87
C ALA A 465 9.75 -22.37 -28.24
N ASN A 466 10.49 -21.70 -29.13
CA ASN A 466 10.92 -22.33 -30.38
C ASN A 466 12.01 -23.38 -30.09
N ALA A 467 12.37 -24.17 -31.10
CA ALA A 467 13.34 -25.26 -30.94
C ALA A 467 14.70 -24.79 -30.38
N GLN A 468 15.13 -23.57 -30.71
CA GLN A 468 16.39 -22.99 -30.22
C GLN A 468 16.28 -22.52 -28.77
N ALA A 469 15.22 -21.78 -28.41
CA ALA A 469 14.98 -21.32 -27.04
C ALA A 469 14.77 -22.50 -26.10
N ALA A 470 14.12 -23.58 -26.55
CA ALA A 470 13.91 -24.79 -25.76
C ALA A 470 15.21 -25.53 -25.39
N GLN A 471 16.33 -25.22 -26.04
CA GLN A 471 17.64 -25.78 -25.69
C GLN A 471 18.37 -25.00 -24.60
N VAL A 472 17.90 -23.79 -24.26
CA VAL A 472 18.52 -22.95 -23.23
C VAL A 472 17.97 -23.36 -21.86
N GLU A 473 18.86 -23.68 -20.92
CA GLU A 473 18.47 -24.03 -19.55
C GLU A 473 17.62 -22.92 -18.91
N GLY A 474 16.50 -23.29 -18.31
CA GLY A 474 15.53 -22.34 -17.73
C GLY A 474 14.43 -21.85 -18.69
N TYR A 475 14.59 -22.00 -20.01
CA TYR A 475 13.51 -21.69 -20.95
C TYR A 475 12.49 -22.83 -21.03
N ARG A 476 11.21 -22.48 -20.93
CA ARG A 476 10.10 -23.39 -21.18
C ARG A 476 8.91 -22.64 -21.74
N SER A 477 8.01 -23.36 -22.41
CA SER A 477 6.75 -22.79 -22.87
C SER A 477 5.94 -22.25 -21.70
N ASN A 478 5.22 -21.15 -21.93
CA ASN A 478 4.32 -20.61 -20.94
C ASN A 478 3.04 -21.46 -20.83
N THR A 479 2.53 -21.49 -19.61
CA THR A 479 1.14 -21.81 -19.29
C THR A 479 0.52 -20.64 -18.54
N ALA A 480 -0.79 -20.70 -18.31
CA ALA A 480 -1.47 -19.70 -17.51
C ALA A 480 -0.96 -19.66 -16.06
N GLU A 481 -0.50 -20.81 -15.55
CA GLU A 481 0.02 -20.99 -14.20
C GLU A 481 1.51 -20.60 -14.05
N THR A 482 2.29 -20.66 -15.13
CA THR A 482 3.73 -20.35 -15.04
C THR A 482 4.06 -18.89 -15.31
N THR A 483 3.07 -18.09 -15.70
CA THR A 483 3.22 -16.65 -15.97
C THR A 483 2.71 -15.80 -14.80
N PRO A 484 3.16 -14.54 -14.66
CA PRO A 484 2.67 -13.63 -13.62
C PRO A 484 1.17 -13.41 -13.75
N ASP A 485 0.50 -13.07 -12.66
CA ASP A 485 -0.94 -12.76 -12.68
C ASP A 485 -1.21 -11.34 -13.19
N ALA A 486 -0.23 -10.46 -13.05
CA ALA A 486 -0.37 -9.06 -13.42
C ALA A 486 0.89 -8.48 -14.06
N PHE A 487 0.66 -7.64 -15.05
CA PHE A 487 1.65 -6.80 -15.71
C PHE A 487 1.50 -5.37 -15.21
N PHE A 488 2.58 -4.78 -14.69
CA PHE A 488 2.59 -3.38 -14.29
C PHE A 488 3.40 -2.55 -15.29
N GLN A 489 2.75 -1.57 -15.91
CA GLN A 489 3.36 -0.61 -16.82
C GLN A 489 3.57 0.70 -16.07
N GLU A 490 4.81 0.98 -15.65
CA GLU A 490 5.13 2.13 -14.82
C GLU A 490 4.95 3.47 -15.54
N TRP A 491 5.25 3.54 -16.84
CA TRP A 491 5.15 4.76 -17.65
C TRP A 491 4.10 4.59 -18.76
N ALA A 492 2.87 4.29 -18.40
CA ALA A 492 1.82 4.06 -19.38
C ALA A 492 1.55 5.31 -20.25
N PHE A 493 1.41 5.07 -21.56
CA PHE A 493 1.02 6.02 -22.60
C PHE A 493 2.10 7.02 -23.06
N TRP A 494 3.10 7.34 -22.23
CA TRP A 494 4.24 8.19 -22.62
C TRP A 494 5.55 7.50 -22.32
N ARG A 495 6.49 7.68 -23.23
CA ARG A 495 7.81 7.13 -23.02
C ARG A 495 8.56 7.98 -22.00
N HIS A 496 9.15 7.33 -21.01
CA HIS A 496 10.14 7.95 -20.14
C HIS A 496 11.39 8.28 -20.96
N TRP A 497 11.78 9.55 -20.98
CA TRP A 497 12.97 10.00 -21.70
C TRP A 497 13.85 10.88 -20.78
N PRO A 498 14.83 10.28 -20.07
CA PRO A 498 15.70 11.04 -19.20
C PRO A 498 16.68 11.88 -20.03
N VAL A 499 16.66 13.21 -19.86
CA VAL A 499 17.60 14.15 -20.51
C VAL A 499 18.38 14.88 -19.43
N ASN A 500 19.71 14.69 -19.41
CA ASN A 500 20.61 15.30 -18.43
C ASN A 500 20.21 15.03 -16.96
N GLY A 501 19.70 13.83 -16.67
CA GLY A 501 19.26 13.44 -15.33
C GLY A 501 17.91 14.00 -14.91
N VAL A 502 17.15 14.61 -15.83
CA VAL A 502 15.77 15.06 -15.59
C VAL A 502 14.81 14.13 -16.33
N ASP A 503 13.86 13.57 -15.60
CA ASP A 503 12.78 12.76 -16.16
C ASP A 503 11.85 13.64 -17.01
N MET A 504 11.43 13.15 -18.17
CA MET A 504 10.49 13.85 -19.05
C MET A 504 9.51 12.85 -19.67
N ASN A 505 8.28 13.33 -19.91
CA ASN A 505 7.30 12.63 -20.72
C ASN A 505 7.54 12.93 -22.19
N GLN A 506 7.74 11.89 -23.00
CA GLN A 506 7.77 12.01 -24.45
C GLN A 506 6.55 11.32 -25.05
N TYR A 507 5.74 12.08 -25.80
CA TYR A 507 4.73 11.47 -26.65
C TYR A 507 5.41 10.73 -27.81
N ASP A 508 5.22 9.42 -27.84
CA ASP A 508 5.68 8.52 -28.90
C ASP A 508 4.45 7.72 -29.34
N LEU A 509 3.99 7.96 -30.58
CA LEU A 509 2.78 7.33 -31.11
C LEU A 509 2.88 5.79 -31.12
N GLY A 510 4.08 5.24 -31.39
CA GLY A 510 4.31 3.80 -31.37
C GLY A 510 4.19 3.22 -29.97
N TYR A 511 4.80 3.90 -29.00
CA TYR A 511 4.74 3.50 -27.59
C TYR A 511 3.34 3.64 -26.99
N TRP A 512 2.63 4.72 -27.35
CA TRP A 512 1.25 4.94 -26.98
C TRP A 512 0.35 3.81 -27.51
N ASN A 513 0.46 3.48 -28.81
CA ASN A 513 -0.25 2.36 -29.42
C ASN A 513 0.09 1.03 -28.73
N ALA A 514 1.38 0.76 -28.46
CA ALA A 514 1.80 -0.44 -27.74
C ALA A 514 1.15 -0.54 -26.35
N THR A 515 0.96 0.57 -25.65
CA THR A 515 0.25 0.58 -24.37
C THR A 515 -1.23 0.20 -24.52
N LEU A 516 -1.91 0.66 -25.58
CA LEU A 516 -3.29 0.26 -25.88
C LEU A 516 -3.36 -1.22 -26.28
N ASP A 517 -2.43 -1.65 -27.13
CA ASP A 517 -2.31 -3.03 -27.59
C ASP A 517 -2.04 -3.99 -26.42
N ASN A 518 -1.26 -3.58 -25.42
CA ASN A 518 -1.09 -4.33 -24.17
C ASN A 518 -2.43 -4.57 -23.46
N MET A 519 -3.30 -3.55 -23.38
CA MET A 519 -4.62 -3.69 -22.76
C MET A 519 -5.49 -4.67 -23.55
N ASP A 520 -5.49 -4.56 -24.88
CA ASP A 520 -6.23 -5.46 -25.77
C ASP A 520 -5.69 -6.90 -25.70
N ALA A 521 -4.37 -7.08 -25.57
CA ALA A 521 -3.73 -8.37 -25.37
C ALA A 521 -4.21 -9.04 -24.09
N ILE A 522 -4.21 -8.32 -22.95
CA ILE A 522 -4.75 -8.83 -21.68
C ILE A 522 -6.22 -9.23 -21.82
N ALA A 523 -7.05 -8.39 -22.45
CA ALA A 523 -8.45 -8.69 -22.68
C ALA A 523 -8.62 -9.96 -23.54
N LEU A 524 -7.83 -10.10 -24.61
CA LEU A 524 -7.85 -11.26 -25.49
C LEU A 524 -7.35 -12.53 -24.78
N TRP A 525 -6.32 -12.42 -23.95
CA TRP A 525 -5.85 -13.51 -23.10
C TRP A 525 -7.01 -14.01 -22.23
N ASN A 526 -7.70 -13.10 -21.54
CA ASN A 526 -8.75 -13.44 -20.58
C ASN A 526 -10.03 -14.03 -21.17
N LYS A 527 -10.28 -13.89 -22.49
CA LYS A 527 -11.43 -14.53 -23.15
C LYS A 527 -11.41 -16.06 -23.07
N SER A 528 -10.24 -16.66 -23.00
CA SER A 528 -10.07 -18.12 -23.03
C SER A 528 -9.57 -18.70 -21.70
N MET A 529 -9.33 -17.87 -20.68
CA MET A 529 -8.78 -18.32 -19.40
C MET A 529 -9.87 -18.54 -18.35
N SER A 530 -9.64 -19.50 -17.46
CA SER A 530 -10.46 -19.71 -16.26
C SER A 530 -10.36 -18.50 -15.33
N ALA A 531 -11.36 -18.28 -14.48
CA ALA A 531 -11.40 -17.14 -13.57
C ALA A 531 -10.16 -17.06 -12.65
N ALA A 532 -9.59 -18.20 -12.25
CA ALA A 532 -8.40 -18.27 -11.39
C ALA A 532 -7.09 -17.86 -12.10
N ASN A 533 -7.09 -17.85 -13.43
CA ASN A 533 -5.92 -17.62 -14.26
C ASN A 533 -5.98 -16.30 -15.03
N LYS A 534 -7.03 -15.48 -14.80
CA LYS A 534 -7.18 -14.21 -15.50
C LYS A 534 -6.03 -13.26 -15.16
N LYS A 535 -5.50 -12.62 -16.19
CA LYS A 535 -4.43 -11.64 -16.11
C LYS A 535 -4.96 -10.24 -15.88
N LYS A 536 -4.14 -9.37 -15.31
CA LYS A 536 -4.45 -7.95 -15.13
C LYS A 536 -3.34 -7.05 -15.67
N MET A 537 -3.71 -5.83 -16.00
CA MET A 537 -2.77 -4.74 -16.26
C MET A 537 -2.96 -3.64 -15.24
N TYR A 538 -1.85 -3.13 -14.73
CA TYR A 538 -1.79 -1.95 -13.89
C TYR A 538 -1.00 -0.90 -14.66
N ALA A 539 -1.68 0.11 -15.18
CA ALA A 539 -1.12 1.16 -16.02
C ALA A 539 -0.91 2.43 -15.18
N GLN A 540 0.31 2.68 -14.75
CA GLN A 540 0.67 3.87 -14.00
C GLN A 540 1.07 4.96 -14.98
N CYS A 541 0.56 6.17 -14.79
CA CYS A 541 1.01 7.35 -15.52
C CYS A 541 1.74 8.29 -14.58
N HIS A 542 2.85 8.83 -15.06
CA HIS A 542 3.64 9.87 -14.40
C HIS A 542 3.45 11.20 -15.13
N GLY A 543 3.12 12.27 -14.42
CA GLY A 543 3.17 13.65 -14.92
C GLY A 543 4.53 14.27 -14.63
N VAL A 544 5.24 14.70 -15.68
CA VAL A 544 6.59 15.30 -15.61
C VAL A 544 6.74 16.35 -16.69
N ASP A 545 7.15 17.57 -16.31
CA ASP A 545 7.25 18.70 -17.24
C ASP A 545 8.50 19.55 -17.00
N ARG A 546 8.98 20.16 -18.09
CA ARG A 546 9.80 21.38 -18.14
C ARG A 546 8.99 22.57 -18.68
N PHE A 547 9.59 23.77 -18.63
CA PHE A 547 8.99 25.01 -19.17
C PHE A 547 8.76 24.99 -20.69
N ASP A 548 9.44 24.10 -21.42
CA ASP A 548 9.46 23.99 -22.88
C ASP A 548 8.68 22.79 -23.44
N ASP A 549 8.10 21.96 -22.58
CA ASP A 549 7.11 20.96 -23.00
C ASP A 549 5.88 21.66 -23.58
N PRO A 550 5.12 21.00 -24.49
CA PRO A 550 3.87 21.59 -24.97
C PRO A 550 2.98 21.95 -23.77
N ALA A 551 2.20 23.03 -23.88
CA ALA A 551 1.73 23.90 -22.78
C ALA A 551 0.85 23.29 -21.66
N PHE A 552 0.84 21.97 -21.48
CA PHE A 552 -0.17 21.20 -20.79
C PHE A 552 0.15 20.92 -19.31
N GLY A 553 1.39 21.10 -18.85
CA GLY A 553 1.74 20.86 -17.45
C GLY A 553 1.68 19.37 -17.05
N PRO A 554 2.14 19.01 -15.83
CA PRO A 554 2.02 17.64 -15.32
C PRO A 554 0.56 17.14 -15.31
N ASP A 555 -0.37 18.07 -15.07
CA ASP A 555 -1.80 17.81 -15.11
C ASP A 555 -2.25 17.38 -16.50
N GLY A 556 -1.77 18.03 -17.56
CA GLY A 556 -2.12 17.70 -18.93
C GLY A 556 -1.72 16.29 -19.33
N TRP A 557 -0.51 15.87 -18.99
CA TRP A 557 -0.08 14.49 -19.24
C TRP A 557 -0.96 13.48 -18.50
N ILE A 558 -1.26 13.74 -17.24
CA ILE A 558 -2.12 12.88 -16.43
C ILE A 558 -3.53 12.76 -17.04
N HIS A 559 -4.10 13.87 -17.51
CA HIS A 559 -5.42 13.89 -18.14
C HIS A 559 -5.42 13.21 -19.51
N PHE A 560 -4.36 13.36 -20.32
CA PHE A 560 -4.22 12.59 -21.55
C PHE A 560 -4.15 11.09 -21.22
N ALA A 561 -3.44 10.67 -20.17
CA ALA A 561 -3.30 9.24 -19.84
C ALA A 561 -4.64 8.66 -19.45
N LEU A 562 -5.43 9.45 -18.73
CA LEU A 562 -6.81 9.12 -18.45
C LEU A 562 -7.61 8.99 -19.74
N CYS A 563 -7.50 9.90 -20.72
CA CYS A 563 -8.12 9.75 -22.04
C CYS A 563 -7.72 8.43 -22.72
N SER A 564 -6.43 8.10 -22.74
CA SER A 564 -5.89 6.90 -23.36
C SER A 564 -6.42 5.63 -22.69
N PHE A 565 -6.46 5.62 -21.35
CA PHE A 565 -7.10 4.53 -20.60
C PHE A 565 -8.58 4.43 -20.95
N LEU A 566 -9.30 5.56 -21.01
CA LEU A 566 -10.72 5.58 -21.37
C LEU A 566 -10.94 5.02 -22.79
N LEU A 567 -10.01 5.19 -23.72
CA LEU A 567 -10.07 4.62 -25.07
C LEU A 567 -9.86 3.10 -25.13
N ALA A 568 -8.93 2.55 -24.34
CA ALA A 568 -8.56 1.14 -24.37
C ALA A 568 -9.23 0.28 -23.28
N GLN A 569 -10.33 0.76 -22.70
CA GLN A 569 -10.91 0.15 -21.51
C GLN A 569 -11.31 -1.31 -21.68
N ASN A 570 -10.87 -2.10 -20.71
CA ASN A 570 -11.45 -3.38 -20.39
C ASN A 570 -11.50 -3.55 -18.86
N GLU A 571 -12.10 -4.65 -18.39
CA GLU A 571 -12.30 -4.89 -16.95
C GLU A 571 -11.07 -5.40 -16.19
N TYR A 572 -9.99 -5.68 -16.91
CA TYR A 572 -8.75 -6.25 -16.40
C TYR A 572 -7.64 -5.22 -16.23
N THR A 573 -7.85 -3.98 -16.68
CA THR A 573 -6.90 -2.88 -16.53
C THR A 573 -7.30 -1.99 -15.34
N GLN A 574 -6.31 -1.57 -14.56
CA GLN A 574 -6.42 -0.52 -13.55
C GLN A 574 -5.48 0.63 -13.91
N VAL A 575 -5.89 1.87 -13.69
CA VAL A 575 -5.07 3.06 -13.99
C VAL A 575 -4.65 3.79 -12.71
N GLY A 576 -3.42 4.26 -12.67
CA GLY A 576 -2.84 5.04 -11.58
C GLY A 576 -2.22 6.33 -12.10
N PHE A 577 -2.16 7.36 -11.27
CA PHE A 577 -1.60 8.67 -11.61
C PHE A 577 -0.66 9.15 -10.51
N SER A 578 0.48 9.72 -10.89
CA SER A 578 1.48 10.28 -9.97
C SER A 578 2.24 11.41 -10.65
N ARG A 579 2.90 12.27 -9.86
CA ARG A 579 3.81 13.29 -10.34
C ARG A 579 5.25 12.89 -10.01
N VAL A 580 6.19 13.04 -10.94
CA VAL A 580 7.60 12.67 -10.73
C VAL A 580 8.35 13.81 -10.03
N GLY A 581 9.32 13.46 -9.19
CA GLY A 581 10.14 14.41 -8.44
C GLY A 581 9.70 14.66 -7.00
N ILE A 582 8.49 14.23 -6.62
CA ILE A 582 8.03 14.25 -5.23
C ILE A 582 7.27 12.95 -4.95
N VAL A 583 7.96 11.95 -4.39
CA VAL A 583 7.30 10.76 -3.82
C VAL A 583 6.43 11.23 -2.66
N GLY A 584 5.15 11.54 -2.91
CA GLY A 584 4.22 12.05 -1.91
C GLY A 584 3.25 13.12 -2.40
N ASP A 585 3.68 14.06 -3.26
CA ASP A 585 2.78 15.04 -3.88
C ASP A 585 2.20 14.43 -5.14
N LYS A 586 1.02 13.85 -4.98
CA LYS A 586 0.25 13.29 -6.07
C LYS A 586 -0.82 14.29 -6.43
N THR A 587 -0.91 14.66 -7.71
CA THR A 587 -2.01 15.48 -8.20
C THR A 587 -3.32 14.75 -7.91
N GLU A 588 -4.24 15.40 -7.20
CA GLU A 588 -5.58 14.90 -7.01
C GLU A 588 -6.32 14.95 -8.34
N VAL A 589 -6.22 13.86 -9.11
CA VAL A 589 -7.15 13.64 -10.21
C VAL A 589 -8.47 13.28 -9.59
N ASP A 590 -9.47 14.15 -9.68
CA ASP A 590 -10.82 13.75 -9.29
C ASP A 590 -11.26 12.60 -10.20
N LEU A 591 -11.40 11.40 -9.63
CA LEU A 591 -11.90 10.20 -10.29
C LEU A 591 -13.39 9.94 -9.97
N THR A 592 -14.07 10.82 -9.24
CA THR A 592 -15.50 10.73 -8.90
C THR A 592 -16.42 10.80 -10.12
N GLY A 593 -17.07 9.70 -10.48
CA GLY A 593 -17.99 9.69 -11.63
C GLY A 593 -17.38 9.20 -12.95
N THR A 594 -16.23 8.51 -12.97
CA THR A 594 -15.58 8.11 -14.24
C THR A 594 -16.33 6.88 -14.73
N ALA A 595 -16.90 6.99 -15.91
CA ALA A 595 -17.59 5.89 -16.56
C ALA A 595 -16.63 5.06 -17.40
N ARG A 596 -16.92 3.78 -17.55
CA ARG A 596 -16.37 3.01 -18.64
C ARG A 596 -17.11 3.33 -19.94
N LEU A 597 -16.43 3.43 -21.08
CA LEU A 597 -17.02 3.48 -22.42
C LEU A 597 -18.11 2.40 -22.54
N GLY A 598 -19.31 2.82 -22.94
CA GLY A 598 -20.47 1.94 -23.08
C GLY A 598 -21.15 1.49 -21.78
N LYS A 599 -20.71 1.96 -20.59
CA LYS A 599 -21.45 1.79 -19.33
C LYS A 599 -22.11 3.11 -18.92
N ALA A 600 -23.38 3.04 -18.53
CA ALA A 600 -24.06 4.16 -17.89
C ALA A 600 -23.28 4.56 -16.62
N ALA A 601 -22.94 5.84 -16.52
CA ALA A 601 -22.48 6.39 -15.27
C ALA A 601 -23.66 6.55 -14.31
N GLY A 602 -23.46 6.39 -13.01
CA GLY A 602 -24.52 6.63 -12.03
C GLY A 602 -25.03 8.09 -12.03
N ASN A 603 -25.97 8.41 -11.14
CA ASN A 603 -26.83 9.61 -11.05
C ASN A 603 -26.20 11.04 -11.13
N ARG A 604 -24.95 11.23 -11.54
CA ARG A 604 -24.45 12.55 -11.99
C ARG A 604 -24.85 12.73 -13.46
N VAL A 605 -25.36 13.91 -13.79
CA VAL A 605 -25.84 14.27 -15.13
C VAL A 605 -24.67 14.25 -16.11
N PHE A 606 -24.51 13.14 -16.82
CA PHE A 606 -23.81 13.14 -18.11
C PHE A 606 -24.70 13.89 -19.08
N VAL A 607 -24.13 14.83 -19.83
CA VAL A 607 -24.83 15.39 -21.00
C VAL A 607 -24.75 14.33 -22.10
N GLU A 608 -25.52 13.24 -21.96
CA GLU A 608 -25.62 12.19 -22.97
C GLU A 608 -26.77 12.46 -23.93
N ARG A 609 -26.48 12.35 -25.23
CA ARG A 609 -27.46 11.97 -26.28
C ARG A 609 -27.02 10.76 -27.10
N ASP A 610 -25.83 10.23 -26.87
CA ASP A 610 -25.20 9.15 -27.66
C ASP A 610 -24.09 8.52 -26.82
N GLY A 611 -24.34 7.35 -26.21
CA GLY A 611 -23.47 6.69 -25.23
C GLY A 611 -22.07 6.25 -25.72
N SER A 612 -21.64 6.71 -26.90
CA SER A 612 -20.28 6.53 -27.43
C SER A 612 -19.38 7.77 -27.25
N LEU A 613 -19.95 8.94 -26.95
CA LEU A 613 -19.18 10.13 -26.58
C LEU A 613 -19.20 10.29 -25.05
N GLN A 614 -18.05 10.12 -24.40
CA GLN A 614 -17.92 10.30 -22.96
C GLN A 614 -17.18 11.59 -22.64
N THR A 615 -17.79 12.42 -21.80
CA THR A 615 -17.21 13.66 -21.31
C THR A 615 -17.03 13.58 -19.81
N ARG A 616 -15.92 14.07 -19.28
CA ARG A 616 -15.73 14.25 -17.84
C ARG A 616 -15.05 15.57 -17.53
N ALA A 617 -15.69 16.38 -16.70
CA ALA A 617 -15.12 17.60 -16.17
C ALA A 617 -14.23 17.30 -14.95
N TYR A 618 -13.14 18.05 -14.82
CA TYR A 618 -12.19 18.09 -13.71
C TYR A 618 -12.11 19.53 -13.19
N SER A 619 -11.37 19.76 -12.11
CA SER A 619 -11.21 21.11 -11.52
C SER A 619 -10.62 22.13 -12.51
N ASN A 620 -9.69 21.70 -13.36
CA ASN A 620 -8.98 22.55 -14.33
C ASN A 620 -9.25 22.19 -15.80
N GLY A 621 -10.13 21.23 -16.10
CA GLY A 621 -10.33 20.79 -17.48
C GLY A 621 -11.51 19.87 -17.74
N LEU A 622 -11.52 19.30 -18.93
CA LEU A 622 -12.54 18.43 -19.48
C LEU A 622 -11.87 17.43 -20.42
N VAL A 623 -12.10 16.15 -20.16
CA VAL A 623 -11.75 15.07 -21.08
C VAL A 623 -12.97 14.74 -21.93
N VAL A 624 -12.77 14.58 -23.22
CA VAL A 624 -13.81 14.08 -24.13
C VAL A 624 -13.28 12.95 -24.98
N VAL A 625 -14.00 11.84 -24.99
CA VAL A 625 -13.60 10.60 -25.65
C VAL A 625 -14.69 10.15 -26.59
N ASN A 626 -14.33 9.93 -27.85
CA ASN A 626 -15.15 9.18 -28.78
C ASN A 626 -14.74 7.70 -28.74
N GLY A 627 -15.54 6.91 -28.02
CA GLY A 627 -15.38 5.46 -27.92
C GLY A 627 -15.93 4.66 -29.10
N HIS A 628 -16.54 5.30 -30.10
CA HIS A 628 -17.11 4.56 -31.23
C HIS A 628 -16.01 3.95 -32.10
N PRO A 629 -16.10 2.66 -32.49
CA PRO A 629 -15.02 1.98 -33.21
C PRO A 629 -14.83 2.48 -34.65
N THR A 630 -15.88 3.02 -35.28
CA THR A 630 -15.89 3.35 -36.72
C THR A 630 -16.53 4.69 -37.08
N GLN A 631 -17.08 5.44 -36.12
CA GLN A 631 -17.80 6.69 -36.42
C GLN A 631 -17.17 7.84 -35.66
N SER A 632 -17.02 8.97 -36.35
CA SER A 632 -16.67 10.23 -35.70
C SER A 632 -17.85 10.74 -34.87
N ARG A 633 -17.56 11.46 -33.79
CA ARG A 633 -18.56 12.09 -32.93
C ARG A 633 -18.27 13.57 -32.78
N ASN A 634 -19.32 14.36 -32.67
CA ASN A 634 -19.20 15.80 -32.49
C ASN A 634 -19.34 16.13 -31.01
N TYR A 635 -18.27 16.68 -30.42
CA TYR A 635 -18.33 17.30 -29.12
C TYR A 635 -18.57 18.81 -29.27
N ARG A 636 -19.63 19.31 -28.66
CA ARG A 636 -19.90 20.75 -28.63
C ARG A 636 -19.40 21.35 -27.32
N CYS A 637 -18.47 22.29 -27.41
CA CYS A 637 -17.84 22.94 -26.27
C CYS A 637 -18.91 23.61 -25.39
N ALA A 638 -19.05 23.13 -24.15
CA ALA A 638 -20.03 23.65 -23.19
C ALA A 638 -19.51 24.84 -22.37
N LYS A 639 -18.22 25.17 -22.48
CA LYS A 639 -17.54 26.28 -21.80
C LYS A 639 -16.47 26.87 -22.72
N LYS A 640 -15.88 28.02 -22.33
CA LYS A 640 -14.63 28.49 -22.93
C LYS A 640 -13.52 27.56 -22.44
N ILE A 641 -12.84 26.93 -23.38
CA ILE A 641 -11.81 25.94 -23.08
C ILE A 641 -10.57 26.20 -23.94
N ILE A 642 -9.46 25.63 -23.56
CA ILE A 642 -8.21 25.60 -24.32
C ILE A 642 -8.01 24.13 -24.70
N ASP A 643 -7.77 23.81 -25.97
CA ASP A 643 -7.50 22.42 -26.35
C ASP A 643 -6.08 21.99 -25.99
N GLU A 644 -5.79 20.72 -26.24
CA GLU A 644 -4.46 20.14 -26.10
C GLU A 644 -3.46 20.63 -27.15
N ASP A 645 -3.69 21.78 -27.78
CA ASP A 645 -2.73 22.53 -28.60
C ASP A 645 -2.51 23.96 -28.07
N GLY A 646 -3.16 24.35 -26.97
CA GLY A 646 -3.12 25.72 -26.45
C GLY A 646 -4.08 26.68 -27.16
N ALA A 647 -4.90 26.22 -28.10
CA ALA A 647 -5.85 27.05 -28.81
C ALA A 647 -7.12 27.29 -27.97
N ALA A 648 -7.45 28.56 -27.76
CA ALA A 648 -8.68 28.92 -27.05
C ALA A 648 -9.92 28.66 -27.92
N LEU A 649 -10.73 27.69 -27.53
CA LEU A 649 -12.00 27.33 -28.16
C LEU A 649 -13.15 28.07 -27.48
N ARG A 650 -14.00 28.69 -28.31
CA ARG A 650 -15.18 29.42 -27.86
C ARG A 650 -16.29 28.46 -27.41
N LEU A 651 -17.13 28.95 -26.50
CA LEU A 651 -18.38 28.28 -26.16
C LEU A 651 -19.19 27.97 -27.43
N GLY A 652 -19.68 26.75 -27.56
CA GLY A 652 -20.50 26.31 -28.68
C GLY A 652 -19.74 25.80 -29.90
N THR A 653 -18.39 25.93 -29.94
CA THR A 653 -17.54 25.32 -30.98
C THR A 653 -17.78 23.81 -31.04
N SER A 654 -18.00 23.28 -32.24
CA SER A 654 -18.14 21.83 -32.46
C SER A 654 -16.81 21.24 -32.90
N ILE A 655 -16.37 20.21 -32.21
CA ILE A 655 -15.13 19.49 -32.45
C ILE A 655 -15.50 18.10 -32.93
N VAL A 656 -14.99 17.73 -34.09
CA VAL A 656 -15.15 16.37 -34.62
C VAL A 656 -14.06 15.51 -34.01
N LEU A 657 -14.46 14.50 -33.23
CA LEU A 657 -13.58 13.49 -32.67
C LEU A 657 -13.65 12.25 -33.58
N PRO A 658 -12.56 11.86 -34.27
CA PRO A 658 -12.54 10.63 -35.04
C PRO A 658 -12.82 9.38 -34.17
N PRO A 659 -13.12 8.22 -34.78
CA PRO A 659 -13.34 6.98 -34.04
C PRO A 659 -12.14 6.66 -33.13
N ARG A 660 -12.39 6.20 -31.90
CA ARG A 660 -11.35 5.89 -30.89
C ARG A 660 -10.34 7.01 -30.64
N THR A 661 -10.82 8.24 -30.54
CA THR A 661 -9.98 9.39 -30.17
C THR A 661 -10.44 10.04 -28.89
N GLY A 662 -9.48 10.65 -28.18
CA GLY A 662 -9.74 11.49 -27.02
C GLY A 662 -9.15 12.86 -27.28
N LYS A 663 -9.79 13.89 -26.73
CA LYS A 663 -9.22 15.23 -26.62
C LYS A 663 -9.31 15.71 -25.18
N MET A 664 -8.35 16.55 -24.83
CA MET A 664 -8.27 17.16 -23.52
C MET A 664 -8.46 18.66 -23.70
N PHE A 665 -9.32 19.20 -22.86
CA PHE A 665 -9.56 20.62 -22.83
C PHE A 665 -9.28 21.15 -21.44
N PHE A 666 -8.72 22.34 -21.33
CA PHE A 666 -8.48 23.04 -20.08
C PHE A 666 -9.48 24.19 -19.93
N TYR A 667 -9.91 24.46 -18.70
CA TYR A 667 -10.72 25.65 -18.45
C TYR A 667 -9.83 26.88 -18.46
N LYS A 668 -10.31 27.92 -19.15
CA LYS A 668 -9.66 29.23 -19.18
C LYS A 668 -10.06 30.07 -17.97
#